data_AF-A0A180GP24-F1
#
_entry.id   AF-A0A180GP24-F1
#
_cell.length_a   1.000
_cell.length_b   1.000
_cell.length_c   1.000
_cell.angle_alpha   90.00
_cell.angle_beta   90.00
_cell.angle_gamma   90.00
#
_symmetry.space_group_name_H-M   'P 1'
#
loop_
_entity.id
_entity.type
_entity.pdbx_description
1 polymer ?
#
loop_
_entity_poly.entity_id
_entity_poly.type
_entity_poly.pdbx_seq_one_letter_code
_entity_poly.pdbx_strand_id
1 'polypeptide(L)'
;MATRPHLIAHPPSGARLSLALPAAEPLLSLAETARDAFLGWLDRQPDAALLQPPAAERDADDDDGDGEEERADQQAHDTAAEPSLVLLAHYLLFLASTAAQNAPLIRPAIAHFHTHVLDSPPTDIHSAAADLTSSDPARRLVIRAYFQARHALPPTLAHELPGPPLGKLWDKAQQGKKLVGVFGGQGVNETYWQELVNLYALYPSILAPFLEAADAHLQALCTTPQAQASALYKHHGLRILAWLTTPASTPPTAYLASCPVSLPLIGLVQIAHYMALGRVQGLTPNGVSSQLAGGVTGHSQGVVVAALVAGVMPAGQDTWAAFSGAATHGLTALFHIGMHGSLAFPATSLPPKLAGKTADSEGLPSPMLAVTGLPLDILQKSIQDINAHRADQLPDKTPDAQVSLFNGAKAFVVTGHPRTLVGLVSALRKSKAEPGLDQSKIPFSKRLPVFSMRFLPIGVPYHSHHLEGCTARMLGAAEAGGIGAAECAWWEAHKATLGVPVFNTETGADMRAEQDGKGFLETLADQIFTSPIMWTKACAFPEDTTHIIDFGLGTLSGIGSLVARNAEGSGHRVVFAGLPVAGQGHKIMNEVYDARNIVHEQRWAEKYKTRLVKTKDGRIQIDTPFSRLLSKPPLMVAGMTPCTVPADFNAAVMNAGYHIELAGGGHYNAKALRAKIAAIRSKLEKPGLGFTLNALYINQKQWAFQFPLWLEMRKEGLPMEGFVVAAGIPSTEKAKEIIDGLREAGLKHVSFKPGSVDGIRQVVQIAAAHPDFPVICQWTGGRAGGHHSCEDFHQPLLATYASIRSQPNLVLVVGSGFGSAEDVYPYLTGAWSRDRFDVQPMPVDGVLFASRMMVAKEAATSQAVKELIVQAQGVPDDQWEGTYDRETGGIITVTSELGEPIHKIATRGIKLWKEFDETVFALPRDKRAAWLESHRDYVIQRLNADFQKPWFAEKDGRPAGLGDMTYKETVLRLVKLLFVGHQGRWIDPTLRNLVGDWLRRIEERLSTVTGPPKVSEIQSYAELDVPMPKLDTFFARYPEAGSQILASEDIAYFLALCQRPGQKPVPFIPVLDSNFGIWFKKDSLWQAEDIDAVVDQDPQRVAILQGPVAVRHSTTTDETAGEILSGIEAGIVERLHPNARAYIEVEISQDGPFTAT
;
A
#
# COMPACT_ATOMS: atom_id res chain seq x y z
N MET A 1 31.33 35.24 39.13
CA MET A 1 31.46 36.60 38.58
C MET A 1 30.09 37.25 38.64
N ALA A 2 29.98 38.53 39.04
CA ALA A 2 28.71 39.24 38.98
C ALA A 2 28.29 39.40 37.50
N THR A 3 27.05 39.02 37.16
CA THR A 3 26.45 39.20 35.83
C THR A 3 25.34 40.25 35.91
N ARG A 4 25.09 40.95 34.80
CA ARG A 4 24.00 41.90 34.64
C ARG A 4 23.15 41.49 33.43
N PRO A 5 21.81 41.45 33.55
CA PRO A 5 20.94 41.16 32.41
C PRO A 5 21.01 42.31 31.40
N HIS A 6 21.17 41.96 30.13
CA HIS A 6 21.11 42.86 28.99
C HIS A 6 19.92 42.47 28.12
N LEU A 7 18.89 43.33 28.11
CA LEU A 7 17.63 43.08 27.41
C LEU A 7 17.64 43.70 26.02
N ILE A 8 17.31 42.88 25.03
CA ILE A 8 17.01 43.26 23.65
C ILE A 8 15.55 42.89 23.43
N ALA A 9 14.73 43.87 23.07
CA ALA A 9 13.32 43.67 22.81
C ALA A 9 12.97 44.20 21.42
N HIS A 10 12.10 43.50 20.72
CA HIS A 10 11.49 43.95 19.48
C HIS A 10 9.99 44.20 19.74
N PRO A 11 9.61 45.44 20.10
CA PRO A 11 8.24 45.76 20.52
C PRO A 11 7.13 45.33 19.54
N PRO A 12 7.29 45.48 18.21
CA PRO A 12 6.23 45.11 17.25
C PRO A 12 5.84 43.62 17.26
N SER A 13 6.73 42.73 17.71
CA SER A 13 6.44 41.29 17.80
C SER A 13 6.34 40.75 19.22
N GLY A 14 6.56 41.60 20.24
CA GLY A 14 6.66 41.15 21.62
C GLY A 14 7.90 40.30 21.95
N ALA A 15 8.77 40.00 20.98
CA ALA A 15 9.95 39.16 21.15
C ALA A 15 10.97 39.80 22.12
N ARG A 16 11.52 39.00 23.04
CA ARG A 16 12.47 39.46 24.06
C ARG A 16 13.64 38.50 24.17
N LEU A 17 14.84 39.06 24.28
CA LEU A 17 16.09 38.35 24.50
C LEU A 17 16.82 38.96 25.70
N SER A 18 17.06 38.17 26.74
CA SER A 18 17.78 38.61 27.95
C SER A 18 19.11 37.85 28.08
N LEU A 19 20.22 38.54 27.81
CA LEU A 19 21.56 37.98 27.88
C LEU A 19 22.21 38.28 29.24
N ALA A 20 22.74 37.26 29.91
CA ALA A 20 23.52 37.46 31.13
C ALA A 20 24.97 37.84 30.77
N LEU A 21 25.32 39.13 30.88
CA LEU A 21 26.66 39.63 30.57
C LEU A 21 27.51 39.79 31.84
N PRO A 22 28.84 39.53 31.79
CA PRO A 22 29.75 39.90 32.87
C PRO A 22 29.65 41.39 33.22
N ALA A 23 29.69 41.74 34.51
CA ALA A 23 29.62 43.13 35.00
C ALA A 23 30.91 43.93 34.79
N ALA A 24 31.49 43.86 33.58
CA ALA A 24 32.62 44.68 33.15
C ALA A 24 32.09 45.90 32.36
N GLU A 25 32.39 47.11 32.83
CA GLU A 25 31.89 48.37 32.26
C GLU A 25 32.12 48.52 30.74
N PRO A 26 33.30 48.14 30.18
CA PRO A 26 33.53 48.20 28.74
C PRO A 26 32.63 47.26 27.92
N LEU A 27 32.28 46.08 28.46
CA LEU A 27 31.44 45.10 27.77
C LEU A 27 29.97 45.51 27.78
N LEU A 28 29.50 46.09 28.88
CA LEU A 28 28.13 46.60 28.99
C LEU A 28 27.89 47.81 28.07
N SER A 29 28.85 48.73 27.99
CA SER A 29 28.79 49.87 27.07
C SER A 29 28.80 49.43 25.60
N LEU A 30 29.60 48.42 25.26
CA LEU A 30 29.59 47.79 23.93
C LEU A 30 28.23 47.15 23.63
N ALA A 31 27.64 46.43 24.59
CA ALA A 31 26.34 45.78 24.43
C ALA A 31 25.20 46.78 24.16
N GLU A 32 25.17 47.92 24.85
CA GLU A 32 24.18 48.98 24.61
C GLU A 32 24.32 49.58 23.20
N THR A 33 25.55 49.87 22.78
CA THR A 33 25.84 50.38 21.43
C THR A 33 25.44 49.36 20.35
N ALA A 34 25.75 48.08 20.57
CA ALA A 34 25.43 46.99 19.66
C ALA A 34 23.92 46.75 19.56
N ARG A 35 23.16 46.86 20.65
CA ARG A 35 21.70 46.74 20.65
C ARG A 35 21.04 47.79 19.74
N ASP A 36 21.45 49.05 19.86
CA ASP A 36 20.82 50.13 19.10
C ASP A 36 21.15 50.01 17.61
N ALA A 37 22.39 49.61 17.28
CA ALA A 37 22.79 49.30 15.91
C ALA A 37 22.06 48.05 15.36
N PHE A 38 21.83 47.04 16.20
CA PHE A 38 21.12 45.82 15.84
C PHE A 38 19.66 46.10 15.46
N LEU A 39 18.92 46.87 16.25
CA LEU A 39 17.51 47.14 15.95
C LEU A 39 17.35 47.86 14.60
N GLY A 40 18.20 48.86 14.30
CA GLY A 40 18.22 49.49 12.99
C GLY A 40 18.76 48.61 11.86
N TRP A 41 19.54 47.57 12.16
CA TRP A 41 19.93 46.55 11.19
C TRP A 41 18.80 45.55 10.92
N LEU A 42 18.06 45.16 11.95
CA LEU A 42 16.96 44.20 11.92
C LEU A 42 15.83 44.66 11.00
N ASP A 43 15.42 45.93 11.11
CA ASP A 43 14.36 46.52 10.27
C ASP A 43 14.67 46.49 8.77
N ARG A 44 15.95 46.31 8.40
CA ARG A 44 16.41 46.25 7.00
C ARG A 44 16.57 44.82 6.49
N GLN A 45 16.36 43.81 7.33
CA GLN A 45 16.51 42.42 6.92
C GLN A 45 15.25 41.92 6.20
N PRO A 46 15.40 41.20 5.08
CA PRO A 46 14.26 40.67 4.33
C PRO A 46 13.48 39.59 5.10
N ASP A 47 14.14 38.91 6.04
CA ASP A 47 13.58 37.88 6.92
C ASP A 47 13.03 38.43 8.26
N ALA A 48 13.04 39.75 8.47
CA ALA A 48 12.44 40.38 9.65
C ALA A 48 10.93 40.11 9.79
N ALA A 49 10.25 39.83 8.68
CA ALA A 49 8.83 39.43 8.67
C ALA A 49 8.57 38.13 9.45
N LEU A 50 9.57 37.27 9.64
CA LEU A 50 9.46 36.03 10.43
C LEU A 50 9.27 36.28 11.93
N LEU A 51 9.45 37.53 12.40
CA LEU A 51 9.14 37.91 13.78
C LEU A 51 7.65 38.12 14.04
N GLN A 52 6.82 38.26 12.99
CA GLN A 52 5.39 38.49 13.14
C GLN A 52 4.65 37.15 13.38
N PRO A 53 3.67 37.08 14.30
CA PRO A 53 2.89 35.86 14.50
C PRO A 53 2.08 35.49 13.24
N PRO A 54 1.85 34.18 12.98
CA PRO A 54 1.11 33.72 11.82
C PRO A 54 -0.32 34.29 11.79
N ALA A 55 -0.82 34.59 10.59
CA ALA A 55 -2.05 35.35 10.36
C ALA A 55 -3.35 34.75 10.94
N ALA A 56 -3.33 33.51 11.48
CA ALA A 56 -4.49 32.82 12.03
C ALA A 56 -4.89 33.26 13.45
N GLU A 57 -4.04 34.02 14.16
CA GLU A 57 -4.28 34.44 15.55
C GLU A 57 -4.85 35.87 15.68
N ARG A 58 -5.18 36.56 14.58
CA ARG A 58 -5.73 37.94 14.65
C ARG A 58 -7.26 38.01 14.75
N ASP A 59 -7.96 36.89 14.59
CA ASP A 59 -9.43 36.85 14.51
C ASP A 59 -10.09 36.24 15.78
N ALA A 60 -9.37 36.05 16.88
CA ALA A 60 -9.86 35.32 18.06
C ALA A 60 -10.05 36.18 19.34
N ASP A 61 -9.91 37.50 19.28
CA ASP A 61 -10.04 38.40 20.45
C ASP A 61 -11.43 39.09 20.55
N ASP A 62 -12.53 38.34 20.31
CA ASP A 62 -13.89 38.82 20.59
C ASP A 62 -14.80 37.63 21.00
N ASP A 63 -14.56 37.01 22.18
CA ASP A 63 -15.65 36.40 22.95
C ASP A 63 -15.29 36.29 24.44
N ASP A 64 -16.02 37.03 25.28
CA ASP A 64 -15.90 37.08 26.73
C ASP A 64 -16.32 35.75 27.38
N GLY A 65 -15.44 35.12 28.16
CA GLY A 65 -15.78 33.94 28.96
C GLY A 65 -14.83 33.73 30.15
N ASP A 66 -15.24 34.21 31.33
CA ASP A 66 -14.55 34.03 32.61
C ASP A 66 -14.29 32.54 32.93
N GLY A 67 -13.07 32.08 32.69
CA GLY A 67 -12.58 30.76 33.08
C GLY A 67 -11.12 30.44 32.72
N GLU A 68 -10.32 31.43 32.31
CA GLU A 68 -9.08 31.21 31.55
C GLU A 68 -7.78 31.69 32.22
N GLU A 69 -7.70 31.99 33.53
CA GLU A 69 -6.42 32.49 34.08
C GLU A 69 -5.27 31.46 34.08
N GLU A 70 -5.52 30.15 34.25
CA GLU A 70 -4.46 29.12 34.17
C GLU A 70 -4.20 28.59 32.75
N ARG A 71 -5.13 28.77 31.80
CA ARG A 71 -4.92 28.40 30.38
C ARG A 71 -4.35 29.55 29.56
N ALA A 72 -4.75 30.79 29.83
CA ALA A 72 -4.21 31.99 29.19
C ALA A 72 -2.74 32.21 29.56
N ASP A 73 -2.31 31.90 30.78
CA ASP A 73 -0.89 32.02 31.17
C ASP A 73 0.01 30.99 30.46
N GLN A 74 -0.49 29.77 30.19
CA GLN A 74 0.25 28.77 29.43
C GLN A 74 0.29 29.11 27.93
N GLN A 75 -0.81 29.67 27.39
CA GLN A 75 -0.98 30.04 25.98
C GLN A 75 -0.27 31.35 25.61
N ALA A 76 -0.15 32.31 26.55
CA ALA A 76 0.65 33.52 26.44
C ALA A 76 2.16 33.26 26.56
N HIS A 77 2.56 32.18 27.24
CA HIS A 77 3.97 31.78 27.36
C HIS A 77 4.49 31.07 26.09
N ASP A 78 3.61 30.39 25.35
CA ASP A 78 3.92 29.70 24.08
C ASP A 78 3.93 30.65 22.86
N THR A 79 3.14 31.72 22.84
CA THR A 79 3.04 32.67 21.70
C THR A 79 4.30 33.53 21.48
N ALA A 80 5.21 33.64 22.45
CA ALA A 80 6.43 34.46 22.36
C ALA A 80 7.73 33.65 22.10
N ALA A 81 7.68 32.31 22.09
CA ALA A 81 8.87 31.45 22.04
C ALA A 81 9.57 31.47 20.66
N GLU A 82 8.83 31.22 19.57
CA GLU A 82 9.38 31.27 18.21
C GLU A 82 9.88 32.69 17.84
N PRO A 83 9.11 33.78 18.05
CA PRO A 83 9.60 35.13 17.78
C PRO A 83 10.87 35.49 18.56
N SER A 84 11.00 35.04 19.82
CA SER A 84 12.21 35.29 20.62
C SER A 84 13.41 34.48 20.15
N LEU A 85 13.21 33.24 19.69
CA LEU A 85 14.24 32.43 19.03
C LEU A 85 14.69 33.06 17.70
N VAL A 86 13.74 33.55 16.90
CA VAL A 86 14.02 34.27 15.64
C VAL A 86 14.78 35.57 15.92
N LEU A 87 14.43 36.31 16.98
CA LEU A 87 15.16 37.51 17.40
C LEU A 87 16.61 37.18 17.80
N LEU A 88 16.80 36.11 18.56
CA LEU A 88 18.13 35.60 18.92
C LEU A 88 18.94 35.19 17.69
N ALA A 89 18.33 34.51 16.71
CA ALA A 89 19.00 34.13 15.47
C ALA A 89 19.45 35.37 14.66
N HIS A 90 18.60 36.38 14.51
CA HIS A 90 18.97 37.64 13.87
C HIS A 90 20.10 38.35 14.62
N TYR A 91 20.04 38.37 15.96
CA TYR A 91 21.09 38.98 16.77
C TYR A 91 22.44 38.26 16.58
N LEU A 92 22.44 36.93 16.55
CA LEU A 92 23.64 36.14 16.25
C LEU A 92 24.22 36.45 14.86
N LEU A 93 23.38 36.61 13.82
CA LEU A 93 23.82 37.03 12.48
C LEU A 93 24.41 38.43 12.45
N PHE A 94 23.77 39.38 13.13
CA PHE A 94 24.27 40.75 13.26
C PHE A 94 25.65 40.75 13.91
N LEU A 95 25.82 40.04 15.04
CA LEU A 95 27.10 39.96 15.72
C LEU A 95 28.17 39.27 14.86
N ALA A 96 27.81 38.23 14.11
CA ALA A 96 28.73 37.54 13.20
C ALA A 96 29.19 38.44 12.04
N SER A 97 28.27 39.18 11.42
CA SER A 97 28.57 40.10 10.31
C SER A 97 29.35 41.35 10.75
N THR A 98 29.27 41.71 12.03
CA THR A 98 29.98 42.85 12.64
C THR A 98 31.05 42.40 13.64
N ALA A 99 31.58 41.18 13.49
CA ALA A 99 32.48 40.56 14.46
C ALA A 99 33.73 41.41 14.77
N ALA A 100 34.23 42.19 13.81
CA ALA A 100 35.35 43.12 14.01
C ALA A 100 35.13 44.13 15.16
N GLN A 101 33.87 44.48 15.45
CA GLN A 101 33.47 45.42 16.49
C GLN A 101 32.82 44.70 17.69
N ASN A 102 32.08 43.61 17.43
CA ASN A 102 31.19 42.99 18.40
C ASN A 102 31.59 41.58 18.87
N ALA A 103 32.77 41.07 18.51
CA ALA A 103 33.24 39.74 18.90
C ALA A 103 33.07 39.38 20.40
N PRO A 104 33.30 40.29 21.37
CA PRO A 104 33.10 39.99 22.79
C PRO A 104 31.66 39.61 23.18
N LEU A 105 30.66 39.98 22.36
CA LEU A 105 29.24 39.71 22.61
C LEU A 105 28.76 38.38 22.01
N ILE A 106 29.49 37.82 21.04
CA ILE A 106 29.11 36.56 20.37
C ILE A 106 29.11 35.40 21.37
N ARG A 107 30.14 35.31 22.22
CA ARG A 107 30.28 34.23 23.22
C ARG A 107 29.10 34.20 24.20
N PRO A 108 28.75 35.29 24.89
CA PRO A 108 27.56 35.32 25.76
C PRO A 108 26.26 34.98 25.03
N ALA A 109 26.09 35.41 23.78
CA ALA A 109 24.90 35.10 22.99
C ALA A 109 24.79 33.60 22.64
N ILE A 110 25.90 32.96 22.24
CA ILE A 110 25.93 31.50 21.98
C ILE A 110 25.76 30.71 23.28
N ALA A 111 26.37 31.16 24.39
CA ALA A 111 26.17 30.52 25.70
C ALA A 111 24.69 30.56 26.11
N HIS A 112 24.02 31.71 25.92
CA HIS A 112 22.58 31.81 26.12
C HIS A 112 21.80 30.85 25.23
N PHE A 113 22.16 30.75 23.94
CA PHE A 113 21.55 29.82 22.99
C PHE A 113 21.66 28.37 23.49
N HIS A 114 22.84 27.92 23.92
CA HIS A 114 23.00 26.56 24.47
C HIS A 114 22.09 26.34 25.69
N THR A 115 22.16 27.23 26.68
CA THR A 115 21.41 27.05 27.93
C THR A 115 19.90 27.05 27.75
N HIS A 116 19.36 27.88 26.84
CA HIS A 116 17.91 28.07 26.72
C HIS A 116 17.29 27.32 25.53
N VAL A 117 18.08 26.90 24.54
CA VAL A 117 17.59 26.23 23.33
C VAL A 117 18.06 24.78 23.25
N LEU A 118 19.30 24.48 23.69
CA LEU A 118 19.91 23.17 23.46
C LEU A 118 20.05 22.30 24.71
N ASP A 119 20.02 22.83 25.93
CA ASP A 119 20.43 22.10 27.14
C ASP A 119 19.28 21.44 27.93
N SER A 120 18.00 21.70 27.62
CA SER A 120 16.87 21.21 28.44
C SER A 120 15.63 20.83 27.62
N PRO A 121 15.54 19.57 27.14
CA PRO A 121 16.55 18.50 27.22
C PRO A 121 17.71 18.72 26.22
N PRO A 122 18.91 18.12 26.45
CA PRO A 122 20.02 18.12 25.51
C PRO A 122 19.58 17.73 24.09
N THR A 123 19.70 18.65 23.14
CA THR A 123 19.26 18.46 21.75
C THR A 123 20.21 19.13 20.76
N ASP A 124 20.25 18.62 19.53
CA ASP A 124 21.01 19.24 18.46
C ASP A 124 20.23 20.43 17.85
N ILE A 125 20.95 21.33 17.18
CA ILE A 125 20.38 22.54 16.59
C ILE A 125 19.31 22.25 15.53
N HIS A 126 19.40 21.15 14.78
CA HIS A 126 18.46 20.81 13.72
C HIS A 126 17.15 20.29 14.31
N SER A 127 17.23 19.45 15.33
CA SER A 127 16.07 19.01 16.10
C SER A 127 15.42 20.17 16.85
N ALA A 128 16.20 21.01 17.54
CA ALA A 128 15.68 22.19 18.23
C ALA A 128 14.97 23.14 17.27
N ALA A 129 15.59 23.45 16.12
CA ALA A 129 14.96 24.31 15.12
C ALA A 129 13.73 23.65 14.50
N ALA A 130 13.68 22.32 14.37
CA ALA A 130 12.49 21.62 13.89
C ALA A 130 11.34 21.66 14.89
N ASP A 131 11.65 21.54 16.18
CA ASP A 131 10.66 21.49 17.27
C ASP A 131 10.15 22.91 17.64
N LEU A 132 10.99 23.94 17.54
CA LEU A 132 10.72 25.30 18.02
C LEU A 132 10.35 26.32 16.92
N THR A 133 10.23 25.89 15.65
CA THR A 133 9.82 26.78 14.55
C THR A 133 8.70 26.19 13.72
N SER A 134 7.77 27.05 13.29
CA SER A 134 6.59 26.67 12.51
C SER A 134 6.84 26.66 11.00
N SER A 135 7.91 27.32 10.52
CA SER A 135 8.20 27.49 9.09
C SER A 135 9.63 27.09 8.69
N ASP A 136 9.79 26.59 7.45
CA ASP A 136 11.11 26.26 6.89
C ASP A 136 12.08 27.46 6.82
N PRO A 137 11.64 28.68 6.44
CA PRO A 137 12.50 29.87 6.51
C PRO A 137 13.01 30.16 7.92
N ALA A 138 12.17 30.10 8.95
CA ALA A 138 12.57 30.31 10.34
C ALA A 138 13.57 29.24 10.80
N ARG A 139 13.31 27.97 10.48
CA ARG A 139 14.23 26.86 10.77
C ARG A 139 15.63 27.08 10.16
N ARG A 140 15.68 27.44 8.88
CA ARG A 140 16.95 27.70 8.16
C ARG A 140 17.69 28.90 8.75
N LEU A 141 16.96 29.95 9.10
CA LEU A 141 17.52 31.15 9.72
C LEU A 141 18.23 30.79 11.05
N VAL A 142 17.55 30.05 11.93
CA VAL A 142 18.09 29.65 13.24
C VAL A 142 19.38 28.82 13.09
N ILE A 143 19.36 27.79 12.22
CA ILE A 143 20.52 26.95 11.95
C ILE A 143 21.68 27.77 11.37
N ARG A 144 21.41 28.60 10.35
CA ARG A 144 22.41 29.47 9.70
C ARG A 144 23.06 30.41 10.71
N ALA A 145 22.24 31.09 11.52
CA ALA A 145 22.68 32.04 12.52
C ALA A 145 23.64 31.43 13.53
N TYR A 146 23.29 30.25 14.05
CA TYR A 146 24.11 29.52 15.02
C TYR A 146 25.50 29.20 14.46
N PHE A 147 25.58 28.58 13.27
CA PHE A 147 26.88 28.20 12.69
C PHE A 147 27.72 29.40 12.23
N GLN A 148 27.10 30.45 11.71
CA GLN A 148 27.83 31.67 11.34
C GLN A 148 28.42 32.39 12.57
N ALA A 149 27.62 32.55 13.63
CA ALA A 149 28.10 33.14 14.87
C ALA A 149 29.22 32.31 15.51
N ARG A 150 29.07 30.98 15.50
CA ARG A 150 30.10 30.08 16.03
C ARG A 150 31.41 30.14 15.23
N HIS A 151 31.33 30.28 13.90
CA HIS A 151 32.50 30.44 13.04
C HIS A 151 33.19 31.81 13.19
N ALA A 152 32.44 32.86 13.51
CA ALA A 152 32.98 34.20 13.72
C ALA A 152 33.81 34.35 15.02
N LEU A 153 33.78 33.36 15.91
CA LEU A 153 34.60 33.35 17.12
C LEU A 153 36.06 32.96 16.83
N PRO A 154 37.04 33.58 17.51
CA PRO A 154 38.41 33.10 17.50
C PRO A 154 38.50 31.64 17.97
N PRO A 155 39.37 30.79 17.39
CA PRO A 155 39.48 29.38 17.75
C PRO A 155 39.64 29.14 19.26
N THR A 156 40.45 29.97 19.93
CA THR A 156 40.68 29.90 21.38
C THR A 156 39.41 30.05 22.21
N LEU A 157 38.49 30.93 21.80
CA LEU A 157 37.20 31.16 22.47
C LEU A 157 36.12 30.17 22.02
N ALA A 158 36.19 29.69 20.78
CA ALA A 158 35.28 28.68 20.26
C ALA A 158 35.45 27.32 20.97
N HIS A 159 36.67 26.99 21.41
CA HIS A 159 36.98 25.78 22.19
C HIS A 159 36.43 25.82 23.63
N GLU A 160 36.15 27.02 24.17
CA GLU A 160 35.56 27.18 25.51
C GLU A 160 34.03 27.01 25.53
N LEU A 161 33.38 26.98 24.36
CA LEU A 161 31.94 26.79 24.23
C LEU A 161 31.61 25.30 23.99
N PRO A 162 30.54 24.76 24.60
CA PRO A 162 30.09 23.39 24.33
C PRO A 162 29.92 23.18 22.82
N GLY A 163 30.37 22.04 22.28
CA GLY A 163 30.02 21.63 20.92
C GLY A 163 28.50 21.40 20.80
N PRO A 164 27.92 21.48 19.59
CA PRO A 164 26.60 20.88 19.40
C PRO A 164 26.66 19.39 19.80
N PRO A 165 25.61 18.85 20.46
CA PRO A 165 25.57 17.43 20.82
C PRO A 165 25.76 16.54 19.59
N LEU A 166 26.56 15.48 19.74
CA LEU A 166 26.78 14.50 18.69
C LEU A 166 25.50 13.67 18.48
N GLY A 167 25.03 13.56 17.23
CA GLY A 167 23.90 12.71 16.89
C GLY A 167 24.18 11.25 17.23
N LYS A 168 23.19 10.54 17.79
CA LYS A 168 23.38 9.14 18.27
C LYS A 168 23.76 8.17 17.16
N LEU A 169 23.33 8.42 15.93
CA LEU A 169 23.75 7.66 14.75
C LEU A 169 25.26 7.74 14.51
N TRP A 170 25.96 8.76 15.01
CA TRP A 170 27.40 8.94 14.81
C TRP A 170 28.25 8.66 16.06
N ASP A 171 27.61 8.50 17.23
CA ASP A 171 28.29 8.15 18.48
C ASP A 171 28.80 6.70 18.48
N LYS A 172 30.13 6.51 18.52
CA LYS A 172 30.76 5.17 18.57
C LYS A 172 30.34 4.34 19.79
N ALA A 173 29.97 4.96 20.89
CA ALA A 173 29.54 4.26 22.10
C ALA A 173 28.14 3.66 21.95
N GLN A 174 27.33 4.17 21.03
CA GLN A 174 25.96 3.74 20.82
C GLN A 174 25.91 2.36 20.13
N GLN A 175 25.33 1.39 20.81
CA GLN A 175 25.14 0.03 20.31
C GLN A 175 23.83 -0.11 19.51
N GLY A 176 23.67 -1.27 18.85
CA GLY A 176 22.44 -1.62 18.12
C GLY A 176 22.29 -0.93 16.76
N LYS A 177 23.35 -0.29 16.26
CA LYS A 177 23.39 0.37 14.96
C LYS A 177 24.52 -0.19 14.09
N LYS A 178 24.25 -0.21 12.79
CA LYS A 178 25.20 -0.45 11.70
C LYS A 178 24.73 0.34 10.50
N LEU A 179 25.58 1.26 10.06
CA LEU A 179 25.26 2.24 9.03
C LEU A 179 25.90 1.83 7.70
N VAL A 180 25.19 2.13 6.61
CA VAL A 180 25.73 2.11 5.25
C VAL A 180 25.50 3.47 4.60
N GLY A 181 26.36 3.87 3.67
CA GLY A 181 26.21 5.12 2.92
C GLY A 181 25.85 4.86 1.46
N VAL A 182 24.85 5.57 0.94
CA VAL A 182 24.50 5.54 -0.49
C VAL A 182 24.64 6.92 -1.11
N PHE A 183 25.19 6.96 -2.32
CA PHE A 183 25.38 8.16 -3.11
C PHE A 183 24.54 8.09 -4.40
N GLY A 184 23.97 9.22 -4.81
CA GLY A 184 23.11 9.30 -5.99
C GLY A 184 23.86 9.43 -7.31
N GLY A 185 23.13 9.31 -8.42
CA GLY A 185 23.66 9.47 -9.77
C GLY A 185 23.09 10.67 -10.53
N GLN A 186 23.27 10.65 -11.85
CA GLN A 186 22.59 11.54 -12.79
C GLN A 186 21.06 11.32 -12.75
N GLY A 187 20.27 12.32 -13.13
CA GLY A 187 18.80 12.31 -13.10
C GLY A 187 18.19 13.48 -12.31
N VAL A 188 19.02 14.17 -11.51
CA VAL A 188 18.71 15.45 -10.84
C VAL A 188 19.36 16.64 -11.56
N ASN A 189 19.69 16.46 -12.85
CA ASN A 189 20.48 17.39 -13.66
C ASN A 189 19.92 18.81 -13.73
N GLU A 190 18.61 18.96 -13.55
CA GLU A 190 17.93 20.25 -13.59
C GLU A 190 17.79 20.90 -12.19
N THR A 191 18.07 20.15 -11.11
CA THR A 191 17.77 20.57 -9.72
C THR A 191 18.95 20.56 -8.77
N TYR A 192 20.05 19.83 -9.06
CA TYR A 192 21.22 19.72 -8.17
C TYR A 192 21.82 21.08 -7.79
N TRP A 193 21.78 22.05 -8.70
CA TRP A 193 22.34 23.39 -8.46
C TRP A 193 21.57 24.11 -7.35
N GLN A 194 20.24 24.02 -7.36
CA GLN A 194 19.42 24.61 -6.31
C GLN A 194 19.70 23.95 -4.96
N GLU A 195 20.03 22.67 -4.94
CA GLU A 195 20.43 21.97 -3.72
C GLU A 195 21.75 22.51 -3.15
N LEU A 196 22.75 22.79 -4.01
CA LEU A 196 23.97 23.47 -3.60
C LEU A 196 23.71 24.89 -3.09
N VAL A 197 22.86 25.66 -3.78
CA VAL A 197 22.46 27.01 -3.34
C VAL A 197 21.84 26.94 -1.94
N ASN A 198 20.92 26.01 -1.71
CA ASN A 198 20.26 25.82 -0.42
C ASN A 198 21.24 25.40 0.68
N LEU A 199 22.16 24.50 0.36
CA LEU A 199 23.17 24.01 1.30
C LEU A 199 24.17 25.10 1.66
N TYR A 200 24.65 25.86 0.66
CA TYR A 200 25.56 26.99 0.86
C TYR A 200 24.90 28.14 1.63
N ALA A 201 23.63 28.43 1.37
CA ALA A 201 22.88 29.43 2.14
C ALA A 201 22.76 29.06 3.62
N LEU A 202 22.71 27.77 3.95
CA LEU A 202 22.63 27.27 5.31
C LEU A 202 24.00 27.21 6.01
N TYR A 203 25.04 26.79 5.30
CA TYR A 203 26.38 26.55 5.84
C TYR A 203 27.50 27.29 5.10
N PRO A 204 27.40 28.62 4.88
CA PRO A 204 28.32 29.33 3.98
C PRO A 204 29.76 29.28 4.50
N SER A 205 29.99 29.52 5.79
CA SER A 205 31.32 29.51 6.40
C SER A 205 31.94 28.12 6.52
N ILE A 206 31.11 27.08 6.59
CA ILE A 206 31.56 25.69 6.65
C ILE A 206 32.03 25.23 5.26
N LEU A 207 31.30 25.60 4.20
CA LEU A 207 31.56 25.12 2.85
C LEU A 207 32.50 26.01 2.04
N ALA A 208 32.62 27.30 2.35
CA ALA A 208 33.42 28.25 1.56
C ALA A 208 34.85 27.74 1.24
N PRO A 209 35.66 27.22 2.20
CA PRO A 209 37.01 26.77 1.88
C PRO A 209 37.06 25.61 0.87
N PHE A 210 36.08 24.70 0.92
CA PHE A 210 35.98 23.61 -0.04
C PHE A 210 35.54 24.11 -1.40
N LEU A 211 34.53 24.98 -1.45
CA LEU A 211 34.01 25.53 -2.70
C LEU A 211 35.05 26.41 -3.40
N GLU A 212 35.87 27.15 -2.67
CA GLU A 212 37.01 27.91 -3.21
C GLU A 212 38.05 26.99 -3.85
N ALA A 213 38.44 25.92 -3.17
CA ALA A 213 39.38 24.93 -3.71
C ALA A 213 38.82 24.21 -4.95
N ALA A 214 37.55 23.80 -4.90
CA ALA A 214 36.88 23.12 -5.98
C ALA A 214 36.66 24.02 -7.21
N ASP A 215 36.28 25.29 -6.99
CA ASP A 215 36.12 26.29 -8.05
C ASP A 215 37.43 26.56 -8.78
N ALA A 216 38.52 26.80 -8.03
CA ALA A 216 39.85 27.00 -8.62
C ALA A 216 40.31 25.77 -9.43
N HIS A 217 40.10 24.56 -8.89
CA HIS A 217 40.51 23.31 -9.53
C HIS A 217 39.72 23.01 -10.81
N LEU A 218 38.39 23.12 -10.78
CA LEU A 218 37.55 22.88 -11.95
C LEU A 218 37.77 23.93 -13.04
N GLN A 219 38.02 25.19 -12.69
CA GLN A 219 38.43 26.22 -13.66
C GLN A 219 39.76 25.86 -14.32
N ALA A 220 40.74 25.37 -13.56
CA ALA A 220 42.01 24.91 -14.11
C ALA A 220 41.81 23.76 -15.12
N LEU A 221 41.00 22.77 -14.78
CA LEU A 221 40.66 21.67 -15.70
C LEU A 221 39.97 22.16 -16.98
N CYS A 222 39.03 23.11 -16.86
CA CYS A 222 38.39 23.73 -18.02
C CYS A 222 39.38 24.47 -18.93
N THR A 223 40.50 24.98 -18.40
CA THR A 223 41.51 25.74 -19.18
C THR A 223 42.52 24.86 -19.92
N THR A 224 42.49 23.54 -19.72
CA THR A 224 43.36 22.61 -20.46
C THR A 224 43.11 22.70 -21.98
N PRO A 225 44.15 22.53 -22.83
CA PRO A 225 44.01 22.67 -24.28
C PRO A 225 42.88 21.81 -24.88
N GLN A 226 42.69 20.60 -24.37
CA GLN A 226 41.70 19.63 -24.83
C GLN A 226 40.29 20.01 -24.39
N ALA A 227 40.11 20.46 -23.13
CA ALA A 227 38.83 20.98 -22.66
C ALA A 227 38.40 22.22 -23.46
N GLN A 228 39.33 23.13 -23.78
CA GLN A 228 39.05 24.29 -24.63
C GLN A 228 38.74 23.89 -26.08
N ALA A 229 39.44 22.92 -26.64
CA ALA A 229 39.19 22.39 -27.98
C ALA A 229 37.84 21.68 -28.11
N SER A 230 37.31 21.09 -27.03
CA SER A 230 36.02 20.38 -27.02
C SER A 230 34.79 21.29 -27.25
N ALA A 231 34.95 22.61 -27.07
CA ALA A 231 33.88 23.61 -27.01
C ALA A 231 32.83 23.42 -25.90
N LEU A 232 32.87 22.33 -25.12
CA LEU A 232 31.90 22.01 -24.06
C LEU A 232 31.85 23.08 -22.95
N TYR A 233 32.97 23.77 -22.69
CA TYR A 233 33.10 24.76 -21.62
C TYR A 233 33.24 26.21 -22.10
N LYS A 234 33.27 26.45 -23.41
CA LYS A 234 33.76 27.70 -24.01
C LYS A 234 32.98 28.95 -23.60
N HIS A 235 31.67 28.82 -23.36
CA HIS A 235 30.78 29.98 -23.12
C HIS A 235 30.64 30.37 -21.64
N HIS A 236 30.67 29.40 -20.73
CA HIS A 236 30.36 29.64 -19.32
C HIS A 236 31.43 29.11 -18.35
N GLY A 237 32.27 28.16 -18.77
CA GLY A 237 33.20 27.46 -17.90
C GLY A 237 32.52 26.74 -16.73
N LEU A 238 33.28 26.44 -15.68
CA LEU A 238 32.78 25.99 -14.39
C LEU A 238 33.15 27.04 -13.33
N ARG A 239 32.26 28.00 -13.04
CA ARG A 239 32.52 29.15 -12.16
C ARG A 239 31.58 29.17 -10.96
N ILE A 240 31.71 28.17 -10.11
CA ILE A 240 30.80 27.85 -9.00
C ILE A 240 30.59 29.06 -8.07
N LEU A 241 31.67 29.70 -7.62
CA LEU A 241 31.58 30.81 -6.68
C LEU A 241 30.91 32.03 -7.30
N ALA A 242 31.20 32.33 -8.57
CA ALA A 242 30.54 33.42 -9.29
C ALA A 242 29.03 33.17 -9.37
N TRP A 243 28.64 31.93 -9.72
CA TRP A 243 27.24 31.55 -9.86
C TRP A 243 26.49 31.55 -8.53
N LEU A 244 27.14 31.20 -7.41
CA LEU A 244 26.54 31.23 -6.07
C LEU A 244 26.37 32.66 -5.52
N THR A 245 27.39 33.51 -5.70
CA THR A 245 27.42 34.86 -5.12
C THR A 245 26.71 35.90 -5.97
N THR A 246 26.64 35.68 -7.29
CA THR A 246 25.96 36.54 -8.25
C THR A 246 24.96 35.70 -9.04
N PRO A 247 23.71 35.51 -8.56
CA PRO A 247 22.71 34.65 -9.21
C PRO A 247 22.43 35.02 -10.68
N ALA A 248 22.58 36.30 -11.05
CA ALA A 248 22.45 36.75 -12.44
C ALA A 248 23.53 36.19 -13.39
N SER A 249 24.61 35.63 -12.84
CA SER A 249 25.70 35.00 -13.61
C SER A 249 25.52 33.49 -13.80
N THR A 250 24.50 32.89 -13.16
CA THR A 250 24.20 31.46 -13.30
C THR A 250 23.84 31.12 -14.76
N PRO A 251 24.48 30.11 -15.38
CA PRO A 251 24.19 29.71 -16.75
C PRO A 251 22.75 29.18 -16.92
N PRO A 252 22.25 29.10 -18.16
CA PRO A 252 20.96 28.46 -18.44
C PRO A 252 20.93 27.01 -17.95
N THR A 253 19.75 26.54 -17.51
CA THR A 253 19.55 25.17 -17.01
C THR A 253 20.03 24.11 -17.98
N ALA A 254 19.86 24.30 -19.29
CA ALA A 254 20.35 23.36 -20.30
C ALA A 254 21.89 23.18 -20.27
N TYR A 255 22.64 24.23 -19.93
CA TYR A 255 24.09 24.13 -19.75
C TYR A 255 24.43 23.39 -18.46
N LEU A 256 23.78 23.75 -17.35
CA LEU A 256 23.98 23.09 -16.05
C LEU A 256 23.60 21.60 -16.09
N ALA A 257 22.57 21.24 -16.87
CA ALA A 257 22.10 19.88 -17.02
C ALA A 257 22.96 19.01 -17.94
N SER A 258 23.84 19.63 -18.74
CA SER A 258 24.73 18.90 -19.64
C SER A 258 25.71 18.03 -18.83
N CYS A 259 25.94 16.79 -19.27
CA CYS A 259 26.82 15.83 -18.58
C CYS A 259 28.26 16.34 -18.27
N PRO A 260 28.96 17.13 -19.13
CA PRO A 260 30.30 17.59 -18.78
C PRO A 260 30.28 18.60 -17.61
N VAL A 261 29.14 19.24 -17.35
CA VAL A 261 28.95 20.18 -16.24
C VAL A 261 28.32 19.47 -15.04
N SER A 262 27.26 18.70 -15.25
CA SER A 262 26.48 18.08 -14.18
C SER A 262 27.23 16.96 -13.46
N LEU A 263 28.06 16.15 -14.15
CA LEU A 263 28.80 15.07 -13.47
C LEU A 263 29.69 15.58 -12.34
N PRO A 264 30.68 16.47 -12.60
CA PRO A 264 31.55 16.97 -11.54
C PRO A 264 30.78 17.79 -10.51
N LEU A 265 29.74 18.55 -10.90
CA LEU A 265 29.00 19.37 -9.95
C LEU A 265 28.04 18.58 -9.06
N ILE A 266 27.41 17.50 -9.55
CA ILE A 266 26.63 16.59 -8.70
C ILE A 266 27.55 15.93 -7.66
N GLY A 267 28.74 15.47 -8.07
CA GLY A 267 29.74 14.95 -7.14
C GLY A 267 30.18 15.99 -6.11
N LEU A 268 30.37 17.24 -6.53
CA LEU A 268 30.67 18.36 -5.64
C LEU A 268 29.58 18.57 -4.59
N VAL A 269 28.29 18.53 -4.97
CA VAL A 269 27.19 18.69 -4.00
C VAL A 269 27.15 17.53 -3.00
N GLN A 270 27.37 16.29 -3.45
CA GLN A 270 27.44 15.12 -2.57
C GLN A 270 28.58 15.21 -1.56
N ILE A 271 29.76 15.63 -2.03
CA ILE A 271 30.92 15.89 -1.17
C ILE A 271 30.60 17.02 -0.18
N ALA A 272 29.95 18.10 -0.64
CA ALA A 272 29.54 19.20 0.22
C ALA A 272 28.57 18.74 1.32
N HIS A 273 27.60 17.87 1.02
CA HIS A 273 26.71 17.27 2.03
C HIS A 273 27.48 16.43 3.05
N TYR A 274 28.38 15.56 2.59
CA TYR A 274 29.24 14.75 3.47
C TYR A 274 30.07 15.63 4.42
N MET A 275 30.68 16.70 3.88
CA MET A 275 31.47 17.65 4.64
C MET A 275 30.63 18.48 5.61
N ALA A 276 29.46 18.95 5.17
CA ALA A 276 28.54 19.71 6.02
C ALA A 276 28.10 18.87 7.22
N LEU A 277 27.63 17.64 6.99
CA LEU A 277 27.24 16.71 8.04
C LEU A 277 28.38 16.48 9.04
N GLY A 278 29.56 16.11 8.56
CA GLY A 278 30.69 15.80 9.42
C GLY A 278 31.15 17.01 10.25
N ARG A 279 31.24 18.20 9.65
CA ARG A 279 31.61 19.43 10.38
C ARG A 279 30.55 19.87 11.37
N VAL A 280 29.27 19.78 11.01
CA VAL A 280 28.14 20.09 11.89
C VAL A 280 28.16 19.18 13.13
N GLN A 281 28.46 17.89 12.94
CA GLN A 281 28.58 16.89 14.01
C GLN A 281 29.90 16.97 14.80
N GLY A 282 30.82 17.87 14.43
CA GLY A 282 32.14 17.96 15.05
C GLY A 282 33.06 16.76 14.78
N LEU A 283 32.79 16.00 13.70
CA LEU A 283 33.56 14.83 13.30
C LEU A 283 34.63 15.19 12.27
N THR A 284 35.71 14.40 12.26
CA THR A 284 36.70 14.40 11.19
C THR A 284 36.20 13.56 10.00
N PRO A 285 36.84 13.65 8.81
CA PRO A 285 36.56 12.76 7.69
C PRO A 285 36.57 11.27 8.09
N ASN A 286 37.58 10.79 8.82
CA ASN A 286 37.62 9.41 9.31
C ASN A 286 36.57 9.15 10.40
N GLY A 287 36.23 10.17 11.19
CA GLY A 287 35.17 10.10 12.18
C GLY A 287 33.83 9.68 11.57
N VAL A 288 33.47 10.27 10.42
CA VAL A 288 32.26 9.90 9.67
C VAL A 288 32.43 8.56 8.95
N SER A 289 33.49 8.39 8.14
CA SER A 289 33.65 7.19 7.30
C SER A 289 33.72 5.90 8.13
N SER A 290 34.37 5.93 9.30
CA SER A 290 34.45 4.77 10.20
C SER A 290 33.11 4.36 10.81
N GLN A 291 32.08 5.22 10.80
CA GLN A 291 30.71 4.85 11.22
C GLN A 291 29.95 4.08 10.14
N LEU A 292 30.34 4.20 8.87
CA LEU A 292 29.73 3.50 7.73
C LEU A 292 30.24 2.07 7.60
N ALA A 293 30.34 1.35 8.72
CA ALA A 293 30.98 0.04 8.82
C ALA A 293 30.24 -1.07 8.04
N GLY A 294 28.98 -0.87 7.67
CA GLY A 294 28.27 -1.76 6.75
C GLY A 294 28.72 -1.62 5.29
N GLY A 295 29.48 -0.58 4.97
CA GLY A 295 29.98 -0.27 3.63
C GLY A 295 29.27 0.90 2.96
N VAL A 296 29.73 1.23 1.76
CA VAL A 296 29.19 2.30 0.94
C VAL A 296 29.03 1.85 -0.51
N THR A 297 28.11 2.46 -1.23
CA THR A 297 28.00 2.31 -2.70
C THR A 297 27.41 3.57 -3.30
N GLY A 298 27.46 3.69 -4.62
CA GLY A 298 26.90 4.85 -5.29
C GLY A 298 26.28 4.49 -6.62
N HIS A 299 25.12 5.07 -6.90
CA HIS A 299 24.40 4.83 -8.13
C HIS A 299 25.06 5.62 -9.27
N SER A 300 25.43 4.92 -10.35
CA SER A 300 26.11 5.49 -11.50
C SER A 300 27.34 6.29 -11.04
N GLN A 301 27.43 7.58 -11.36
CA GLN A 301 28.55 8.43 -10.94
C GLN A 301 28.81 8.51 -9.44
N GLY A 302 27.80 8.23 -8.61
CA GLY A 302 27.94 8.29 -7.15
C GLY A 302 28.99 7.32 -6.61
N VAL A 303 29.34 6.27 -7.37
CA VAL A 303 30.35 5.28 -6.97
C VAL A 303 31.73 5.92 -6.78
N VAL A 304 32.05 6.99 -7.52
CA VAL A 304 33.31 7.74 -7.35
C VAL A 304 33.35 8.46 -6.01
N VAL A 305 32.24 9.06 -5.59
CA VAL A 305 32.14 9.73 -4.28
C VAL A 305 32.16 8.70 -3.15
N ALA A 306 31.45 7.57 -3.32
CA ALA A 306 31.49 6.45 -2.37
C ALA A 306 32.94 5.93 -2.17
N ALA A 307 33.68 5.72 -3.26
CA ALA A 307 35.07 5.29 -3.21
C ALA A 307 35.98 6.33 -2.54
N LEU A 308 35.76 7.62 -2.82
CA LEU A 308 36.50 8.72 -2.20
C LEU A 308 36.31 8.72 -0.67
N VAL A 309 35.06 8.71 -0.18
CA VAL A 309 34.76 8.83 1.26
C VAL A 309 35.14 7.59 2.07
N ALA A 310 35.24 6.42 1.42
CA ALA A 310 35.60 5.18 2.08
C ALA A 310 37.08 5.10 2.47
N GLY A 311 37.94 5.95 1.89
CA GLY A 311 39.36 5.99 2.22
C GLY A 311 39.62 6.57 3.61
N VAL A 312 40.58 5.97 4.30
CA VAL A 312 41.04 6.43 5.61
C VAL A 312 42.19 7.42 5.41
N MET A 313 41.99 8.64 5.87
CA MET A 313 43.03 9.66 5.88
C MET A 313 44.12 9.31 6.91
N PRO A 314 45.40 9.63 6.63
CA PRO A 314 46.47 9.47 7.61
C PRO A 314 46.19 10.26 8.89
N ALA A 315 46.56 9.72 10.06
CA ALA A 315 46.22 10.31 11.36
C ALA A 315 46.64 11.79 11.52
N GLY A 316 47.77 12.20 10.94
CA GLY A 316 48.24 13.59 10.95
C GLY A 316 47.57 14.51 9.92
N GLN A 317 46.70 13.98 9.07
CA GLN A 317 46.02 14.67 7.98
C GLN A 317 44.49 14.48 8.02
N ASP A 318 43.93 13.86 9.06
CA ASP A 318 42.48 13.65 9.21
C ASP A 318 41.75 14.97 9.54
N THR A 319 41.73 15.85 8.54
CA THR A 319 41.20 17.20 8.61
C THR A 319 40.40 17.48 7.35
N TRP A 320 39.35 18.29 7.48
CA TRP A 320 38.54 18.68 6.33
C TRP A 320 39.31 19.48 5.26
N ALA A 321 40.41 20.13 5.62
CA ALA A 321 41.27 20.83 4.68
C ALA A 321 42.02 19.84 3.78
N ALA A 322 42.66 18.82 4.37
CA ALA A 322 43.30 17.76 3.60
C ALA A 322 42.27 16.95 2.79
N PHE A 323 41.08 16.68 3.34
CA PHE A 323 40.00 16.03 2.60
C PHE A 323 39.53 16.86 1.41
N SER A 324 39.52 18.19 1.51
CA SER A 324 39.21 19.06 0.36
C SER A 324 40.21 18.88 -0.78
N GLY A 325 41.49 18.63 -0.46
CA GLY A 325 42.50 18.22 -1.44
C GLY A 325 42.27 16.82 -2.00
N ALA A 326 41.87 15.85 -1.18
CA ALA A 326 41.50 14.52 -1.69
C ALA A 326 40.27 14.60 -2.61
N ALA A 327 39.30 15.47 -2.29
CA ALA A 327 38.07 15.64 -3.05
C ALA A 327 38.30 16.15 -4.47
N THR A 328 39.39 16.90 -4.74
CA THR A 328 39.71 17.33 -6.11
C THR A 328 39.98 16.16 -7.04
N HIS A 329 40.51 15.02 -6.54
CA HIS A 329 40.69 13.80 -7.34
C HIS A 329 39.35 13.20 -7.80
N GLY A 330 38.36 13.16 -6.91
CA GLY A 330 36.98 12.79 -7.24
C GLY A 330 36.36 13.70 -8.31
N LEU A 331 36.57 15.01 -8.18
CA LEU A 331 36.10 16.00 -9.16
C LEU A 331 36.81 15.86 -10.51
N THR A 332 38.12 15.57 -10.52
CA THR A 332 38.89 15.31 -11.74
C THR A 332 38.34 14.08 -12.47
N ALA A 333 38.13 12.97 -11.77
CA ALA A 333 37.57 11.76 -12.35
C ALA A 333 36.20 12.03 -13.00
N LEU A 334 35.28 12.68 -12.27
CA LEU A 334 33.94 13.01 -12.76
C LEU A 334 33.96 14.01 -13.93
N PHE A 335 34.87 14.99 -13.91
CA PHE A 335 35.08 15.92 -15.02
C PHE A 335 35.48 15.18 -16.30
N HIS A 336 36.47 14.28 -16.22
CA HIS A 336 36.91 13.51 -17.37
C HIS A 336 35.84 12.53 -17.85
N ILE A 337 35.09 11.88 -16.95
CA ILE A 337 33.98 10.99 -17.34
C ILE A 337 32.91 11.79 -18.11
N GLY A 338 32.53 12.97 -17.60
CA GLY A 338 31.57 13.86 -18.25
C GLY A 338 32.05 14.33 -19.62
N MET A 339 33.32 14.74 -19.72
CA MET A 339 33.94 15.20 -20.96
C MET A 339 34.03 14.07 -22.00
N HIS A 340 34.64 12.93 -21.67
CA HIS A 340 34.84 11.84 -22.63
C HIS A 340 33.53 11.18 -23.07
N GLY A 341 32.54 11.06 -22.16
CA GLY A 341 31.21 10.60 -22.53
C GLY A 341 30.51 11.53 -23.53
N SER A 342 30.61 12.85 -23.30
CA SER A 342 30.02 13.85 -24.21
C SER A 342 30.73 13.95 -25.56
N LEU A 343 32.04 13.71 -25.58
CA LEU A 343 32.82 13.66 -26.82
C LEU A 343 32.53 12.40 -27.63
N ALA A 344 32.33 11.25 -26.96
CA ALA A 344 31.98 10.00 -27.61
C ALA A 344 30.55 10.01 -28.16
N PHE A 345 29.62 10.67 -27.46
CA PHE A 345 28.23 10.79 -27.86
C PHE A 345 27.78 12.28 -27.86
N PRO A 346 28.15 13.05 -28.89
CA PRO A 346 27.78 14.46 -28.97
C PRO A 346 26.27 14.63 -29.16
N ALA A 347 25.71 15.68 -28.56
CA ALA A 347 24.29 15.98 -28.66
C ALA A 347 23.87 16.21 -30.11
N THR A 348 22.96 15.39 -30.62
CA THR A 348 22.39 15.52 -31.97
C THR A 348 20.97 16.09 -31.90
N SER A 349 20.65 17.01 -32.81
CA SER A 349 19.29 17.57 -32.89
C SER A 349 18.32 16.53 -33.46
N LEU A 350 17.29 16.18 -32.70
CA LEU A 350 16.17 15.42 -33.24
C LEU A 350 15.23 16.34 -34.03
N PRO A 351 14.63 15.86 -35.14
CA PRO A 351 13.59 16.63 -35.83
C PRO A 351 12.46 17.02 -34.87
N PRO A 352 11.95 18.27 -34.89
CA PRO A 352 10.92 18.74 -33.94
C PRO A 352 9.67 17.85 -33.91
N LYS A 353 9.28 17.30 -35.07
CA LYS A 353 8.16 16.36 -35.19
C LYS A 353 8.38 15.07 -34.39
N LEU A 354 9.61 14.61 -34.24
CA LEU A 354 9.94 13.41 -33.48
C LEU A 354 10.05 13.72 -31.99
N ALA A 355 10.66 14.85 -31.64
CA ALA A 355 10.75 15.32 -30.26
C ALA A 355 9.37 15.61 -29.64
N GLY A 356 8.47 16.23 -30.41
CA GLY A 356 7.11 16.54 -29.98
C GLY A 356 6.21 15.33 -29.73
N LYS A 357 6.58 14.11 -30.14
CA LYS A 357 5.75 12.92 -29.90
C LYS A 357 5.68 12.50 -28.42
N THR A 358 6.73 12.82 -27.66
CA THR A 358 6.89 12.39 -26.26
C THR A 358 6.98 13.56 -25.30
N ALA A 359 7.26 14.77 -25.80
CA ALA A 359 7.49 15.97 -25.00
C ALA A 359 6.42 16.19 -23.90
N ASP A 360 5.14 16.07 -24.24
CA ASP A 360 4.03 16.35 -23.33
C ASP A 360 3.74 15.22 -22.33
N SER A 361 4.20 13.99 -22.58
CA SER A 361 3.82 12.81 -21.81
C SER A 361 5.00 12.15 -21.09
N GLU A 362 6.06 11.77 -21.80
CA GLU A 362 7.25 11.12 -21.24
C GLU A 362 8.45 12.08 -21.13
N GLY A 363 8.32 13.32 -21.62
CA GLY A 363 9.37 14.33 -21.64
C GLY A 363 10.16 14.38 -22.94
N LEU A 364 11.12 15.31 -22.99
CA LEU A 364 11.99 15.51 -24.14
C LEU A 364 12.90 14.28 -24.34
N PRO A 365 13.02 13.75 -25.56
CA PRO A 365 13.84 12.57 -25.80
C PRO A 365 15.31 12.78 -25.42
N SER A 366 15.84 11.81 -24.72
CA SER A 366 17.25 11.69 -24.33
C SER A 366 17.72 10.26 -24.56
N PRO A 367 19.03 9.95 -24.41
CA PRO A 367 19.54 8.60 -24.58
C PRO A 367 19.20 7.62 -23.44
N MET A 368 18.44 8.03 -22.42
CA MET A 368 18.09 7.18 -21.28
C MET A 368 16.61 7.31 -20.92
N LEU A 369 15.87 6.21 -20.98
CA LEU A 369 14.43 6.12 -20.73
C LEU A 369 14.15 5.27 -19.49
N ALA A 370 13.61 5.88 -18.44
CA ALA A 370 13.11 5.15 -17.27
C ALA A 370 11.76 4.49 -17.58
N VAL A 371 11.63 3.21 -17.24
CA VAL A 371 10.42 2.40 -17.37
C VAL A 371 10.10 1.80 -15.99
N THR A 372 8.93 2.11 -15.43
CA THR A 372 8.54 1.67 -14.08
C THR A 372 7.15 1.04 -14.09
N GLY A 373 7.02 -0.15 -13.51
CA GLY A 373 5.78 -0.92 -13.42
C GLY A 373 5.65 -2.05 -14.45
N LEU A 374 6.58 -2.15 -15.42
CA LEU A 374 6.57 -3.19 -16.45
C LEU A 374 7.55 -4.32 -16.08
N PRO A 375 7.14 -5.61 -16.17
CA PRO A 375 8.05 -6.75 -16.03
C PRO A 375 9.21 -6.76 -17.05
N LEU A 376 10.36 -7.27 -16.65
CA LEU A 376 11.60 -7.25 -17.45
C LEU A 376 11.47 -8.06 -18.74
N ASP A 377 10.83 -9.22 -18.71
CA ASP A 377 10.64 -10.09 -19.87
C ASP A 377 9.84 -9.40 -20.99
N ILE A 378 8.77 -8.68 -20.63
CA ILE A 378 7.96 -7.91 -21.58
C ILE A 378 8.75 -6.72 -22.14
N LEU A 379 9.48 -6.01 -21.28
CA LEU A 379 10.32 -4.89 -21.70
C LEU A 379 11.44 -5.34 -22.64
N GLN A 380 12.15 -6.42 -22.28
CA GLN A 380 13.26 -6.96 -23.04
C GLN A 380 12.81 -7.43 -24.43
N LYS A 381 11.65 -8.07 -24.53
CA LYS A 381 11.05 -8.45 -25.82
C LYS A 381 10.80 -7.23 -26.70
N SER A 382 10.22 -6.16 -26.14
CA SER A 382 9.96 -4.92 -26.88
C SER A 382 11.25 -4.23 -27.36
N ILE A 383 12.33 -4.33 -26.56
CA ILE A 383 13.67 -3.83 -26.93
C ILE A 383 14.28 -4.68 -28.06
N GLN A 384 14.17 -6.00 -27.98
CA GLN A 384 14.63 -6.90 -29.04
C GLN A 384 13.91 -6.61 -30.36
N ASP A 385 12.59 -6.44 -30.31
CA ASP A 385 11.77 -6.12 -31.48
C ASP A 385 12.22 -4.80 -32.12
N ILE A 386 12.39 -3.72 -31.35
CA ILE A 386 12.81 -2.42 -31.92
C ILE A 386 14.25 -2.46 -32.46
N ASN A 387 15.15 -3.19 -31.82
CA ASN A 387 16.53 -3.37 -32.31
C ASN A 387 16.54 -4.15 -33.62
N ALA A 388 15.75 -5.21 -33.75
CA ALA A 388 15.64 -5.99 -34.99
C ALA A 388 15.17 -5.13 -36.17
N HIS A 389 14.21 -4.21 -35.95
CA HIS A 389 13.75 -3.27 -36.98
C HIS A 389 14.85 -2.28 -37.45
N ARG A 390 15.93 -2.13 -36.68
CA ARG A 390 17.03 -1.20 -36.97
C ARG A 390 18.34 -1.89 -37.32
N ALA A 391 18.39 -3.22 -37.25
CA ALA A 391 19.61 -3.99 -37.46
C ALA A 391 20.29 -3.67 -38.81
N ASP A 392 19.51 -3.46 -39.87
CA ASP A 392 20.01 -3.14 -41.21
C ASP A 392 20.56 -1.71 -41.36
N GLN A 393 20.31 -0.84 -40.37
CA GLN A 393 20.74 0.57 -40.36
C GLN A 393 21.96 0.81 -39.46
N LEU A 394 22.47 -0.22 -38.79
CA LEU A 394 23.56 -0.13 -37.81
C LEU A 394 24.83 -0.78 -38.39
N PRO A 395 25.99 -0.11 -38.35
CA PRO A 395 27.22 -0.58 -39.02
C PRO A 395 27.69 -1.97 -38.57
N ASP A 396 27.53 -2.29 -37.28
CA ASP A 396 28.19 -3.45 -36.65
C ASP A 396 27.21 -4.49 -36.08
N LYS A 397 25.91 -4.39 -36.41
CA LYS A 397 24.82 -5.21 -35.84
C LYS A 397 24.68 -5.17 -34.32
N THR A 398 25.42 -4.31 -33.62
CA THR A 398 25.28 -4.04 -32.19
C THR A 398 23.88 -3.49 -31.89
N PRO A 399 23.18 -3.96 -30.85
CA PRO A 399 21.83 -3.50 -30.55
C PRO A 399 21.83 -2.03 -30.11
N ASP A 400 21.07 -1.15 -30.77
CA ASP A 400 21.08 0.29 -30.48
C ASP A 400 20.50 0.66 -29.10
N ALA A 401 19.62 -0.17 -28.54
CA ALA A 401 19.05 0.00 -27.20
C ALA A 401 19.23 -1.24 -26.32
N GLN A 402 19.48 -1.04 -25.02
CA GLN A 402 19.58 -2.10 -24.02
C GLN A 402 19.05 -1.65 -22.67
N VAL A 403 18.63 -2.59 -21.82
CA VAL A 403 18.44 -2.30 -20.39
C VAL A 403 19.82 -2.11 -19.77
N SER A 404 20.01 -1.00 -19.08
CA SER A 404 21.30 -0.58 -18.55
C SER A 404 21.28 -0.42 -17.02
N LEU A 405 20.15 0.00 -16.45
CA LEU A 405 19.98 0.09 -15.00
C LEU A 405 18.83 -0.81 -14.54
N PHE A 406 19.14 -1.72 -13.64
CA PHE A 406 18.20 -2.61 -12.95
C PHE A 406 17.96 -2.04 -11.55
N ASN A 407 17.13 -1.00 -11.49
CA ASN A 407 16.89 -0.20 -10.28
C ASN A 407 15.99 -0.91 -9.26
N GLY A 408 15.21 -1.90 -9.70
CA GLY A 408 14.36 -2.75 -8.85
C GLY A 408 13.64 -3.80 -9.70
N ALA A 409 12.77 -4.61 -9.08
CA ALA A 409 12.12 -5.74 -9.77
C ALA A 409 11.25 -5.35 -10.99
N LYS A 410 10.68 -4.14 -11.00
CA LYS A 410 9.91 -3.57 -12.11
C LYS A 410 10.31 -2.12 -12.41
N ALA A 411 11.55 -1.76 -12.12
CA ALA A 411 12.07 -0.41 -12.31
C ALA A 411 13.39 -0.50 -13.08
N PHE A 412 13.36 -0.06 -14.35
CA PHE A 412 14.46 -0.21 -15.29
C PHE A 412 14.77 1.10 -15.97
N VAL A 413 16.00 1.25 -16.48
CA VAL A 413 16.35 2.29 -17.45
C VAL A 413 16.85 1.61 -18.72
N VAL A 414 16.32 2.05 -19.84
CA VAL A 414 16.73 1.63 -21.18
C VAL A 414 17.64 2.72 -21.75
N THR A 415 18.88 2.37 -22.08
CA THR A 415 19.85 3.26 -22.72
C THR A 415 19.93 2.96 -24.21
N GLY A 416 19.99 4.00 -25.04
CA GLY A 416 20.21 3.87 -26.48
C GLY A 416 20.07 5.19 -27.21
N HIS A 417 20.21 5.20 -28.54
CA HIS A 417 20.04 6.45 -29.30
C HIS A 417 18.62 7.04 -29.10
N PRO A 418 18.45 8.36 -28.86
CA PRO A 418 17.15 8.97 -28.56
C PRO A 418 16.04 8.64 -29.58
N ARG A 419 16.40 8.61 -30.87
CA ARG A 419 15.49 8.21 -31.96
C ARG A 419 14.89 6.81 -31.77
N THR A 420 15.67 5.87 -31.26
CA THR A 420 15.27 4.47 -31.03
C THR A 420 14.35 4.37 -29.82
N LEU A 421 14.68 5.10 -28.75
CA LEU A 421 13.84 5.16 -27.56
C LEU A 421 12.47 5.81 -27.82
N VAL A 422 12.37 6.80 -28.70
CA VAL A 422 11.06 7.33 -29.15
C VAL A 422 10.25 6.25 -29.89
N GLY A 423 10.91 5.40 -30.68
CA GLY A 423 10.30 4.24 -31.32
C GLY A 423 9.78 3.23 -30.29
N LEU A 424 10.60 2.91 -29.28
CA LEU A 424 10.24 2.03 -28.17
C LEU A 424 9.02 2.55 -27.39
N VAL A 425 9.01 3.84 -27.03
CA VAL A 425 7.85 4.49 -26.38
C VAL A 425 6.60 4.34 -27.24
N SER A 426 6.71 4.58 -28.55
CA SER A 426 5.57 4.45 -29.47
C SER A 426 5.05 3.01 -29.56
N ALA A 427 5.92 2.00 -29.44
CA ALA A 427 5.53 0.60 -29.43
C ALA A 427 4.85 0.22 -28.10
N LEU A 428 5.46 0.59 -26.98
CA LEU A 428 4.98 0.30 -25.63
C LEU A 428 3.65 1.00 -25.31
N ARG A 429 3.39 2.20 -25.84
CA ARG A 429 2.09 2.88 -25.71
C ARG A 429 0.92 2.03 -26.21
N LYS A 430 1.11 1.21 -27.26
CA LYS A 430 0.03 0.40 -27.84
C LYS A 430 -0.43 -0.73 -26.92
N SER A 431 0.44 -1.19 -26.03
CA SER A 431 0.18 -2.26 -25.07
C SER A 431 0.04 -1.75 -23.64
N LYS A 432 -0.07 -0.43 -23.45
CA LYS A 432 -0.20 0.23 -22.14
C LYS A 432 -1.66 0.62 -21.89
N ALA A 433 -2.11 0.48 -20.65
CA ALA A 433 -3.38 1.07 -20.22
C ALA A 433 -3.31 2.60 -20.17
N GLU A 434 -4.33 3.29 -20.69
CA GLU A 434 -4.44 4.73 -20.53
C GLU A 434 -4.54 5.12 -19.04
N PRO A 435 -3.94 6.24 -18.62
CA PRO A 435 -4.08 6.72 -17.24
C PRO A 435 -5.54 6.86 -16.84
N GLY A 436 -5.94 6.24 -15.72
CA GLY A 436 -7.31 6.28 -15.21
C GLY A 436 -8.29 5.33 -15.89
N LEU A 437 -7.85 4.47 -16.82
CA LEU A 437 -8.70 3.41 -17.36
C LEU A 437 -9.07 2.41 -16.26
N ASP A 438 -10.36 2.32 -15.93
CA ASP A 438 -10.86 1.33 -14.98
C ASP A 438 -10.85 -0.08 -15.60
N GLN A 439 -9.94 -0.93 -15.10
CA GLN A 439 -9.83 -2.34 -15.49
C GLN A 439 -10.33 -3.29 -14.40
N SER A 440 -10.98 -2.78 -13.36
CA SER A 440 -11.42 -3.55 -12.19
C SER A 440 -12.43 -4.66 -12.52
N LYS A 441 -13.18 -4.49 -13.62
CA LYS A 441 -14.15 -5.46 -14.15
C LYS A 441 -13.58 -6.39 -15.23
N ILE A 442 -12.31 -6.23 -15.59
CA ILE A 442 -11.60 -7.10 -16.53
C ILE A 442 -10.79 -8.12 -15.71
N PRO A 443 -10.88 -9.43 -16.01
CA PRO A 443 -10.04 -10.46 -15.38
C PRO A 443 -8.56 -10.08 -15.43
N PHE A 444 -7.84 -10.27 -14.32
CA PHE A 444 -6.49 -9.75 -14.14
C PHE A 444 -5.54 -10.12 -15.29
N SER A 445 -5.55 -11.38 -15.75
CA SER A 445 -4.71 -11.86 -16.86
C SER A 445 -5.00 -11.18 -18.21
N LYS A 446 -6.19 -10.60 -18.39
CA LYS A 446 -6.64 -9.94 -19.62
C LYS A 446 -6.45 -8.42 -19.59
N ARG A 447 -5.93 -7.86 -18.50
CA ARG A 447 -5.71 -6.41 -18.35
C ARG A 447 -4.51 -5.94 -19.16
N LEU A 448 -4.61 -4.70 -19.65
CA LEU A 448 -3.45 -3.98 -20.17
C LEU A 448 -2.53 -3.60 -18.99
N PRO A 449 -1.21 -3.78 -19.11
CA PRO A 449 -0.27 -3.40 -18.07
C PRO A 449 -0.29 -1.88 -17.83
N VAL A 450 -0.22 -1.52 -16.54
CA VAL A 450 -0.11 -0.14 -16.08
C VAL A 450 1.35 0.14 -15.73
N PHE A 451 1.99 1.02 -16.49
CA PHE A 451 3.39 1.40 -16.26
C PHE A 451 3.67 2.83 -16.74
N SER A 452 4.70 3.45 -16.19
CA SER A 452 5.17 4.78 -16.59
C SER A 452 6.46 4.70 -17.38
N MET A 453 6.60 5.63 -18.32
CA MET A 453 7.82 5.83 -19.11
C MET A 453 8.20 7.31 -18.98
N ARG A 454 9.48 7.59 -18.77
CA ARG A 454 9.97 8.98 -18.67
C ARG A 454 11.40 9.06 -19.17
N PHE A 455 11.68 9.99 -20.07
CA PHE A 455 13.05 10.31 -20.46
C PHE A 455 13.77 11.00 -19.30
N LEU A 456 14.97 10.52 -18.99
CA LEU A 456 15.82 11.14 -17.98
C LEU A 456 16.56 12.32 -18.62
N PRO A 457 16.72 13.47 -17.93
CA PRO A 457 17.40 14.65 -18.48
C PRO A 457 18.93 14.45 -18.47
N ILE A 458 19.40 13.42 -19.16
CA ILE A 458 20.79 12.97 -19.23
C ILE A 458 21.17 12.92 -20.71
N GLY A 459 22.21 13.65 -21.11
CA GLY A 459 22.59 13.81 -22.51
C GLY A 459 23.50 12.71 -23.08
N VAL A 460 23.97 11.79 -22.24
CA VAL A 460 24.97 10.77 -22.58
C VAL A 460 24.41 9.38 -22.25
N PRO A 461 24.57 8.36 -23.13
CA PRO A 461 24.08 7.00 -22.94
C PRO A 461 24.98 6.19 -22.00
N TYR A 462 25.06 6.59 -20.73
CA TYR A 462 25.83 5.86 -19.72
C TYR A 462 25.35 4.42 -19.55
N HIS A 463 26.28 3.56 -19.09
CA HIS A 463 26.05 2.12 -18.88
C HIS A 463 25.68 1.38 -20.18
N SER A 464 26.36 1.71 -21.27
CA SER A 464 26.09 1.07 -22.57
C SER A 464 27.31 0.96 -23.47
N HIS A 465 27.22 0.05 -24.44
CA HIS A 465 28.24 -0.16 -25.46
C HIS A 465 28.53 1.09 -26.31
N HIS A 466 27.60 2.07 -26.36
CA HIS A 466 27.83 3.36 -27.04
C HIS A 466 29.05 4.11 -26.50
N LEU A 467 29.48 3.80 -25.27
CA LEU A 467 30.63 4.43 -24.62
C LEU A 467 31.86 3.52 -24.56
N GLU A 468 31.88 2.40 -25.31
CA GLU A 468 33.07 1.55 -25.42
C GLU A 468 34.31 2.35 -25.84
N GLY A 469 35.44 2.02 -25.22
CA GLY A 469 36.70 2.74 -25.38
C GLY A 469 36.78 4.10 -24.69
N CYS A 470 35.71 4.62 -24.06
CA CYS A 470 35.80 5.86 -23.27
C CYS A 470 36.75 5.70 -22.08
N THR A 471 36.69 4.58 -21.36
CA THR A 471 37.59 4.29 -20.24
C THR A 471 39.05 4.36 -20.67
N ALA A 472 39.42 3.66 -21.75
CA ALA A 472 40.79 3.66 -22.26
C ALA A 472 41.26 5.07 -22.69
N ARG A 473 40.39 5.87 -23.33
CA ARG A 473 40.69 7.27 -23.68
C ARG A 473 40.86 8.15 -22.44
N MET A 474 40.00 7.97 -21.44
CA MET A 474 40.06 8.68 -20.17
C MET A 474 41.35 8.38 -19.43
N LEU A 475 41.80 7.13 -19.38
CA LEU A 475 43.03 6.74 -18.66
C LEU A 475 44.33 7.09 -19.41
N GLY A 476 44.23 7.65 -20.61
CA GLY A 476 45.37 8.03 -21.43
C GLY A 476 46.24 9.15 -20.84
N ALA A 477 47.34 9.45 -21.54
CA ALA A 477 48.25 10.54 -21.18
C ALA A 477 47.52 11.91 -21.18
N ALA A 478 47.93 12.80 -20.28
CA ALA A 478 47.31 14.13 -20.13
C ALA A 478 47.46 14.98 -21.40
N GLU A 479 48.57 14.84 -22.11
CA GLU A 479 48.84 15.52 -23.39
C GLU A 479 47.91 15.03 -24.51
N ALA A 480 47.41 13.79 -24.40
CA ALA A 480 46.41 13.22 -25.30
C ALA A 480 44.97 13.52 -24.85
N GLY A 481 44.79 14.32 -23.78
CA GLY A 481 43.48 14.68 -23.23
C GLY A 481 42.91 13.66 -22.24
N GLY A 482 43.70 12.65 -21.84
CA GLY A 482 43.33 11.75 -20.74
C GLY A 482 43.60 12.38 -19.38
N ILE A 483 43.33 11.62 -18.33
CA ILE A 483 43.44 12.03 -16.92
C ILE A 483 44.89 11.94 -16.41
N GLY A 484 45.75 11.19 -17.09
CA GLY A 484 47.18 11.07 -16.79
C GLY A 484 47.51 10.02 -15.72
N ALA A 485 48.76 9.52 -15.78
CA ALA A 485 49.23 8.43 -14.92
C ALA A 485 49.31 8.79 -13.42
N ALA A 486 49.52 10.08 -13.10
CA ALA A 486 49.56 10.54 -11.71
C ALA A 486 48.22 10.34 -10.99
N GLU A 487 47.11 10.62 -11.69
CA GLU A 487 45.77 10.43 -11.14
C GLU A 487 45.44 8.95 -10.98
N CYS A 488 45.78 8.12 -11.98
CA CYS A 488 45.64 6.67 -11.89
C CYS A 488 46.38 6.11 -10.68
N ALA A 489 47.64 6.51 -10.47
CA ALA A 489 48.46 6.08 -9.34
C ALA A 489 47.87 6.53 -7.98
N TRP A 490 47.27 7.72 -7.92
CA TRP A 490 46.59 8.19 -6.71
C TRP A 490 45.40 7.30 -6.35
N TRP A 491 44.54 6.97 -7.32
CA TRP A 491 43.40 6.08 -7.08
C TRP A 491 43.81 4.66 -6.70
N GLU A 492 44.89 4.12 -7.27
CA GLU A 492 45.44 2.83 -6.82
C GLU A 492 45.92 2.88 -5.37
N ALA A 493 46.66 3.94 -5.01
CA ALA A 493 47.10 4.13 -3.63
C ALA A 493 45.90 4.30 -2.70
N HIS A 494 44.86 5.02 -3.13
CA HIS A 494 43.62 5.24 -2.38
C HIS A 494 42.84 3.94 -2.15
N LYS A 495 42.79 3.02 -3.13
CA LYS A 495 42.18 1.68 -2.97
C LYS A 495 42.74 0.94 -1.76
N ALA A 496 44.05 1.07 -1.50
CA ALA A 496 44.69 0.45 -0.34
C ALA A 496 44.32 1.10 1.00
N THR A 497 43.75 2.30 0.99
CA THR A 497 43.32 3.03 2.20
C THR A 497 41.86 2.81 2.58
N LEU A 498 41.07 2.09 1.77
CA LEU A 498 39.64 1.92 1.97
C LEU A 498 39.34 1.21 3.31
N GLY A 499 38.77 1.95 4.26
CA GLY A 499 38.46 1.46 5.61
C GLY A 499 37.17 0.65 5.71
N VAL A 500 36.26 0.86 4.75
CA VAL A 500 34.95 0.18 4.68
C VAL A 500 34.73 -0.43 3.29
N PRO A 501 33.86 -1.45 3.15
CA PRO A 501 33.52 -2.01 1.84
C PRO A 501 33.00 -0.94 0.89
N VAL A 502 33.44 -0.98 -0.37
CA VAL A 502 32.82 -0.19 -1.45
C VAL A 502 32.22 -1.19 -2.43
N PHE A 503 30.90 -1.24 -2.52
CA PHE A 503 30.22 -2.27 -3.30
C PHE A 503 30.14 -1.89 -4.78
N ASN A 504 30.65 -2.79 -5.63
CA ASN A 504 30.58 -2.71 -7.08
C ASN A 504 29.12 -2.72 -7.55
N THR A 505 28.77 -1.78 -8.44
CA THR A 505 27.40 -1.54 -8.91
C THR A 505 26.86 -2.62 -9.84
N GLU A 506 27.71 -3.40 -10.48
CA GLU A 506 27.35 -4.51 -11.37
C GLU A 506 27.28 -5.85 -10.62
N THR A 507 28.29 -6.12 -9.79
CA THR A 507 28.47 -7.44 -9.15
C THR A 507 27.95 -7.50 -7.71
N GLY A 508 27.91 -6.36 -7.00
CA GLY A 508 27.66 -6.28 -5.56
C GLY A 508 28.87 -6.68 -4.71
N ALA A 509 30.03 -6.97 -5.30
CA ALA A 509 31.22 -7.37 -4.58
C ALA A 509 31.92 -6.18 -3.89
N ASP A 510 32.65 -6.46 -2.81
CA ASP A 510 33.53 -5.49 -2.17
C ASP A 510 34.77 -5.25 -3.04
N MET A 511 34.88 -4.05 -3.63
CA MET A 511 35.98 -3.68 -4.53
C MET A 511 37.36 -3.71 -3.87
N ARG A 512 37.45 -3.75 -2.54
CA ARG A 512 38.73 -3.96 -1.82
C ARG A 512 39.32 -5.34 -2.09
N ALA A 513 38.48 -6.34 -2.34
CA ALA A 513 38.87 -7.73 -2.57
C ALA A 513 38.93 -8.13 -4.06
N GLU A 514 38.50 -7.26 -4.97
CA GLU A 514 38.52 -7.55 -6.41
C GLU A 514 39.94 -7.58 -6.98
N GLN A 515 40.26 -8.67 -7.69
CA GLN A 515 41.54 -8.95 -8.35
C GLN A 515 41.34 -9.32 -9.83
N ASP A 516 40.56 -8.53 -10.55
CA ASP A 516 40.27 -8.72 -11.99
C ASP A 516 41.40 -8.23 -12.92
N GLY A 517 42.49 -7.71 -12.35
CA GLY A 517 43.65 -7.20 -13.08
C GLY A 517 43.47 -5.78 -13.62
N LYS A 518 42.33 -5.14 -13.38
CA LYS A 518 42.08 -3.74 -13.76
C LYS A 518 42.53 -2.77 -12.68
N GLY A 519 42.84 -1.54 -13.09
CA GLY A 519 43.02 -0.45 -12.13
C GLY A 519 41.72 -0.11 -11.40
N PHE A 520 41.81 0.46 -10.19
CA PHE A 520 40.67 0.96 -9.44
C PHE A 520 39.92 2.07 -10.18
N LEU A 521 40.64 3.06 -10.74
CA LEU A 521 40.01 4.12 -11.51
C LEU A 521 39.39 3.59 -12.81
N GLU A 522 40.03 2.59 -13.44
CA GLU A 522 39.47 1.88 -14.59
C GLU A 522 38.16 1.19 -14.24
N THR A 523 38.12 0.50 -13.10
CA THR A 523 36.92 -0.17 -12.57
C THR A 523 35.80 0.82 -12.27
N LEU A 524 36.11 1.99 -11.68
CA LEU A 524 35.11 3.04 -11.43
C LEU A 524 34.59 3.66 -12.74
N ALA A 525 35.46 3.86 -13.72
CA ALA A 525 35.08 4.40 -15.02
C ALA A 525 34.21 3.42 -15.82
N ASP A 526 34.57 2.13 -15.86
CA ASP A 526 33.77 1.09 -16.51
C ASP A 526 32.37 0.97 -15.91
N GLN A 527 32.26 1.04 -14.57
CA GLN A 527 30.98 1.08 -13.86
C GLN A 527 30.06 2.22 -14.26
N ILE A 528 30.58 3.28 -14.89
CA ILE A 528 29.80 4.44 -15.33
C ILE A 528 29.62 4.44 -16.85
N PHE A 529 30.67 4.13 -17.61
CA PHE A 529 30.61 4.15 -19.07
C PHE A 529 29.83 2.97 -19.64
N THR A 530 30.18 1.74 -19.26
CA THR A 530 29.79 0.53 -20.01
C THR A 530 29.02 -0.47 -19.17
N SER A 531 29.45 -0.76 -17.95
CA SER A 531 28.83 -1.77 -17.10
C SER A 531 27.40 -1.39 -16.70
N PRO A 532 26.46 -2.36 -16.69
CA PRO A 532 25.11 -2.15 -16.19
C PRO A 532 25.08 -2.00 -14.68
N ILE A 533 24.07 -1.29 -14.16
CA ILE A 533 23.82 -1.19 -12.72
C ILE A 533 22.85 -2.29 -12.29
N MET A 534 23.29 -3.14 -11.37
CA MET A 534 22.46 -4.13 -10.67
C MET A 534 22.15 -3.60 -9.26
N TRP A 535 21.26 -2.61 -9.15
CA TRP A 535 21.16 -1.80 -7.94
C TRP A 535 20.72 -2.59 -6.70
N THR A 536 19.85 -3.57 -6.86
CA THR A 536 19.44 -4.46 -5.77
C THR A 536 20.60 -5.33 -5.26
N LYS A 537 21.54 -5.73 -6.12
CA LYS A 537 22.76 -6.44 -5.73
C LYS A 537 23.76 -5.51 -5.04
N ALA A 538 23.97 -4.32 -5.58
CA ALA A 538 24.85 -3.31 -4.99
C ALA A 538 24.39 -2.86 -3.59
N CYS A 539 23.07 -2.87 -3.36
CA CYS A 539 22.45 -2.58 -2.07
C CYS A 539 22.14 -3.83 -1.23
N ALA A 540 22.66 -5.01 -1.59
CA ALA A 540 22.56 -6.23 -0.77
C ALA A 540 23.54 -6.15 0.41
N PHE A 541 23.35 -5.12 1.24
CA PHE A 541 24.17 -4.84 2.41
C PHE A 541 24.12 -5.99 3.41
N PRO A 542 25.10 -6.08 4.34
CA PRO A 542 25.11 -7.11 5.38
C PRO A 542 23.77 -7.19 6.10
N GLU A 543 23.32 -8.41 6.42
CA GLU A 543 22.00 -8.58 7.04
C GLU A 543 21.85 -7.79 8.33
N ASP A 544 22.88 -7.61 9.14
CA ASP A 544 22.86 -6.82 10.38
C ASP A 544 22.84 -5.29 10.17
N THR A 545 22.71 -4.82 8.93
CA THR A 545 22.52 -3.39 8.61
C THR A 545 21.23 -2.88 9.22
N THR A 546 21.27 -1.68 9.79
CA THR A 546 20.11 -1.07 10.46
C THR A 546 19.67 0.22 9.79
N HIS A 547 20.63 1.01 9.29
CA HIS A 547 20.37 2.33 8.72
C HIS A 547 21.13 2.51 7.41
N ILE A 548 20.46 3.13 6.45
CA ILE A 548 21.01 3.52 5.16
C ILE A 548 21.00 5.04 5.11
N ILE A 549 22.17 5.66 5.07
CA ILE A 549 22.34 7.11 5.01
C ILE A 549 22.42 7.53 3.54
N ASP A 550 21.41 8.25 3.07
CA ASP A 550 21.37 8.82 1.73
C ASP A 550 22.11 10.16 1.69
N PHE A 551 23.30 10.13 1.09
CA PHE A 551 24.10 11.30 0.73
C PHE A 551 23.82 11.79 -0.70
N GLY A 552 22.92 11.11 -1.41
CA GLY A 552 22.45 11.52 -2.73
C GLY A 552 21.57 12.76 -2.70
N LEU A 553 21.34 13.29 -3.90
CA LEU A 553 20.59 14.51 -4.13
C LEU A 553 19.12 14.21 -4.42
N GLY A 554 18.25 15.20 -4.25
CA GLY A 554 16.84 15.12 -4.66
C GLY A 554 15.88 14.42 -3.68
N THR A 555 16.37 14.03 -2.49
CA THR A 555 15.57 13.48 -1.36
C THR A 555 14.54 12.41 -1.80
N LEU A 556 13.23 12.70 -1.77
CA LEU A 556 12.17 11.77 -2.15
C LEU A 556 12.15 11.41 -3.65
N SER A 557 12.76 12.25 -4.49
CA SER A 557 12.98 11.94 -5.91
C SER A 557 14.38 11.37 -6.19
N GLY A 558 15.21 11.28 -5.15
CA GLY A 558 16.59 10.82 -5.20
C GLY A 558 16.76 9.32 -4.99
N ILE A 559 18.02 8.90 -4.83
CA ILE A 559 18.38 7.49 -4.70
C ILE A 559 17.86 6.85 -3.42
N GLY A 560 17.76 7.60 -2.31
CA GLY A 560 17.24 7.09 -1.05
C GLY A 560 15.80 6.61 -1.15
N SER A 561 14.94 7.23 -1.96
CA SER A 561 13.56 6.74 -2.16
C SER A 561 13.50 5.43 -2.96
N LEU A 562 14.41 5.25 -3.91
CA LEU A 562 14.54 3.99 -4.65
C LEU A 562 15.03 2.87 -3.73
N VAL A 563 16.06 3.14 -2.92
CA VAL A 563 16.58 2.18 -1.93
C VAL A 563 15.53 1.85 -0.88
N ALA A 564 14.78 2.85 -0.41
CA ALA A 564 13.70 2.66 0.57
C ALA A 564 12.64 1.68 0.05
N ARG A 565 12.18 1.83 -1.21
CA ARG A 565 11.23 0.90 -1.82
C ARG A 565 11.78 -0.53 -1.94
N ASN A 566 13.05 -0.68 -2.30
CA ASN A 566 13.68 -2.00 -2.42
C ASN A 566 13.94 -2.65 -1.05
N ALA A 567 14.14 -1.85 0.00
CA ALA A 567 14.41 -2.30 1.36
C ALA A 567 13.14 -2.40 2.24
N GLU A 568 11.95 -2.19 1.68
CA GLU A 568 10.70 -2.31 2.43
C GLU A 568 10.60 -3.69 3.08
N GLY A 569 10.41 -3.70 4.40
CA GLY A 569 10.29 -4.93 5.17
C GLY A 569 11.59 -5.59 5.61
N SER A 570 12.75 -5.14 5.12
CA SER A 570 14.06 -5.68 5.52
C SER A 570 14.57 -5.12 6.85
N GLY A 571 13.82 -4.18 7.46
CA GLY A 571 14.20 -3.53 8.72
C GLY A 571 15.29 -2.47 8.58
N HIS A 572 15.59 -2.02 7.35
CA HIS A 572 16.53 -0.93 7.12
C HIS A 572 15.81 0.43 7.20
N ARG A 573 16.25 1.30 8.12
CA ARG A 573 15.81 2.70 8.18
C ARG A 573 16.61 3.53 7.17
N VAL A 574 15.95 4.06 6.14
CA VAL A 574 16.59 5.03 5.24
C VAL A 574 16.52 6.42 5.89
N VAL A 575 17.67 7.08 6.03
CA VAL A 575 17.82 8.40 6.62
C VAL A 575 18.47 9.33 5.60
N PHE A 576 17.86 10.49 5.36
CA PHE A 576 18.34 11.44 4.36
C PHE A 576 19.30 12.46 4.99
N ALA A 577 20.50 12.62 4.43
CA ALA A 577 21.46 13.63 4.86
C ALA A 577 21.13 15.03 4.30
N GLY A 578 20.40 15.10 3.19
CA GLY A 578 19.98 16.35 2.55
C GLY A 578 18.82 17.07 3.24
N LEU A 579 18.70 18.38 3.00
CA LEU A 579 17.67 19.26 3.59
C LEU A 579 16.26 18.85 3.15
N PRO A 580 15.27 18.78 4.06
CA PRO A 580 13.91 18.45 3.70
C PRO A 580 13.31 19.58 2.88
N VAL A 581 12.50 19.24 1.89
CA VAL A 581 11.58 20.18 1.23
C VAL A 581 10.32 20.25 2.10
N ALA A 582 9.81 21.46 2.38
CA ALA A 582 8.62 21.64 3.21
C ALA A 582 7.43 20.78 2.73
N GLY A 583 6.65 20.22 3.68
CA GLY A 583 5.39 19.54 3.39
C GLY A 583 5.46 18.02 3.11
N GLN A 584 6.53 17.31 3.49
CA GLN A 584 6.72 15.90 3.11
C GLN A 584 6.98 14.94 4.30
N GLY A 585 5.92 14.52 5.00
CA GLY A 585 5.83 13.26 5.78
C GLY A 585 6.80 13.00 6.96
N HIS A 586 6.52 11.95 7.75
CA HIS A 586 7.20 11.59 9.03
C HIS A 586 8.66 11.09 8.93
N LYS A 587 9.41 11.38 7.86
CA LYS A 587 10.84 11.02 7.71
C LYS A 587 11.64 12.29 7.47
N ILE A 588 12.22 12.83 8.53
CA ILE A 588 12.73 14.20 8.58
C ILE A 588 14.27 14.15 8.62
N MET A 589 14.95 15.10 7.95
CA MET A 589 16.42 15.23 7.94
C MET A 589 17.04 15.25 9.34
N ASN A 590 16.31 15.70 10.37
CA ASN A 590 16.83 15.79 11.73
C ASN A 590 17.31 14.43 12.27
N GLU A 591 16.88 13.30 11.74
CA GLU A 591 17.34 11.98 12.18
C GLU A 591 18.85 11.76 12.03
N VAL A 592 19.52 12.33 11.01
CA VAL A 592 21.00 12.27 10.95
C VAL A 592 21.66 13.20 11.97
N TYR A 593 20.92 14.10 12.60
CA TYR A 593 21.41 15.04 13.60
C TYR A 593 20.99 14.70 15.04
N ASP A 594 19.93 13.90 15.21
CA ASP A 594 19.25 13.67 16.48
C ASP A 594 20.18 13.08 17.55
N ALA A 595 20.40 13.87 18.60
CA ALA A 595 21.17 13.47 19.78
C ALA A 595 20.31 12.74 20.84
N ARG A 596 18.99 12.67 20.66
CA ARG A 596 18.03 12.12 21.64
C ARG A 596 17.67 10.67 21.35
N ASN A 597 17.31 10.34 20.11
CA ASN A 597 16.75 9.03 19.76
C ASN A 597 17.39 8.44 18.49
N ILE A 598 17.32 7.11 18.37
CA ILE A 598 17.53 6.38 17.11
C ILE A 598 16.22 5.70 16.74
N VAL A 599 15.70 5.98 15.56
CA VAL A 599 14.47 5.38 15.05
C VAL A 599 14.81 4.14 14.24
N HIS A 600 14.35 2.98 14.70
CA HIS A 600 14.57 1.70 14.01
C HIS A 600 13.35 1.26 13.22
N GLU A 601 13.59 0.72 12.02
CA GLU A 601 12.61 -0.08 11.31
C GLU A 601 12.67 -1.54 11.78
N GLN A 602 11.52 -2.21 11.83
CA GLN A 602 11.46 -3.62 12.18
C GLN A 602 11.25 -4.48 10.94
N ARG A 603 11.97 -5.60 10.86
CA ARG A 603 11.75 -6.62 9.83
C ARG A 603 10.33 -7.17 9.94
N TRP A 604 9.61 -7.24 8.83
CA TRP A 604 8.27 -7.83 8.84
C TRP A 604 8.29 -9.28 9.29
N ALA A 605 9.27 -10.05 8.83
CA ALA A 605 9.49 -11.44 9.19
C ALA A 605 9.67 -11.67 10.69
N GLU A 606 10.20 -10.68 11.43
CA GLU A 606 10.39 -10.77 12.89
C GLU A 606 9.24 -10.14 13.68
N LYS A 607 8.75 -8.97 13.25
CA LYS A 607 7.65 -8.24 13.89
C LYS A 607 6.35 -9.03 13.84
N TYR A 608 6.05 -9.63 12.69
CA TYR A 608 4.84 -10.40 12.43
C TYR A 608 5.10 -11.90 12.36
N LYS A 609 6.22 -12.35 12.95
CA LYS A 609 6.58 -13.76 13.03
C LYS A 609 5.46 -14.56 13.67
N THR A 610 4.99 -15.60 12.98
CA THR A 610 4.10 -16.58 13.58
C THR A 610 4.86 -17.38 14.64
N ARG A 611 4.37 -17.35 15.88
CA ARG A 611 4.99 -18.01 17.03
C ARG A 611 4.06 -19.05 17.63
N LEU A 612 4.60 -19.91 18.47
CA LEU A 612 3.83 -20.80 19.33
C LEU A 612 3.94 -20.30 20.77
N VAL A 613 2.81 -20.24 21.47
CA VAL A 613 2.73 -19.91 22.89
C VAL A 613 2.05 -21.05 23.64
N LYS A 614 2.51 -21.32 24.86
CA LYS A 614 1.90 -22.30 25.75
C LYS A 614 1.05 -21.57 26.78
N THR A 615 -0.24 -21.86 26.82
CA THR A 615 -1.16 -21.28 27.81
C THR A 615 -0.99 -21.94 29.18
N LYS A 616 -1.56 -21.36 30.23
CA LYS A 616 -1.44 -21.86 31.61
C LYS A 616 -2.01 -23.28 31.79
N ASP A 617 -3.02 -23.63 31.01
CA ASP A 617 -3.64 -24.96 30.95
C ASP A 617 -2.84 -25.96 30.08
N GLY A 618 -1.70 -25.54 29.51
CA GLY A 618 -0.79 -26.43 28.81
C GLY A 618 -0.97 -26.51 27.30
N ARG A 619 -2.04 -25.91 26.75
CA ARG A 619 -2.33 -25.93 25.31
C ARG A 619 -1.34 -25.09 24.53
N ILE A 620 -0.95 -25.59 23.37
CA ILE A 620 -0.12 -24.86 22.40
C ILE A 620 -1.07 -24.07 21.49
N GLN A 621 -0.83 -22.77 21.36
CA GLN A 621 -1.60 -21.89 20.48
C GLN A 621 -0.67 -21.15 19.53
N ILE A 622 -1.18 -20.84 18.34
CA ILE A 622 -0.49 -20.02 17.35
C ILE A 622 -0.67 -18.54 17.72
N ASP A 623 0.43 -17.84 17.97
CA ASP A 623 0.48 -16.41 18.31
C ASP A 623 0.70 -15.56 17.06
N THR A 624 -0.31 -14.75 16.75
CA THR A 624 -0.33 -13.73 15.69
C THR A 624 -1.09 -12.49 16.22
N PRO A 625 -1.02 -11.33 15.53
CA PRO A 625 -1.87 -10.19 15.87
C PRO A 625 -3.37 -10.52 15.91
N PHE A 626 -3.84 -11.40 15.02
CA PHE A 626 -5.24 -11.85 15.00
C PHE A 626 -5.58 -12.70 16.23
N SER A 627 -4.75 -13.68 16.58
CA SER A 627 -5.04 -14.55 17.71
C SER A 627 -4.96 -13.82 19.04
N ARG A 628 -4.08 -12.81 19.17
CA ARG A 628 -4.06 -11.88 20.31
C ARG A 628 -5.34 -11.04 20.40
N LEU A 629 -5.84 -10.52 19.27
CA LEU A 629 -7.05 -9.70 19.24
C LEU A 629 -8.30 -10.49 19.66
N LEU A 630 -8.47 -11.70 19.13
CA LEU A 630 -9.70 -12.48 19.33
C LEU A 630 -9.58 -13.56 20.40
N SER A 631 -8.37 -13.84 20.91
CA SER A 631 -8.09 -14.97 21.82
C SER A 631 -8.54 -16.32 21.24
N LYS A 632 -8.37 -16.48 19.93
CA LYS A 632 -8.75 -17.67 19.14
C LYS A 632 -7.66 -18.02 18.14
N PRO A 633 -7.55 -19.27 17.66
CA PRO A 633 -6.61 -19.62 16.61
C PRO A 633 -6.75 -18.72 15.38
N PRO A 634 -5.67 -18.46 14.61
CA PRO A 634 -5.68 -17.57 13.45
C PRO A 634 -6.35 -18.20 12.21
N LEU A 635 -7.37 -19.01 12.43
CA LEU A 635 -8.19 -19.71 11.45
C LEU A 635 -9.65 -19.34 11.71
N MET A 636 -10.33 -18.77 10.72
CA MET A 636 -11.71 -18.32 10.88
C MET A 636 -12.64 -18.76 9.76
N VAL A 637 -13.93 -18.84 10.03
CA VAL A 637 -14.97 -19.12 9.02
C VAL A 637 -15.67 -17.82 8.65
N ALA A 638 -15.60 -17.45 7.37
CA ALA A 638 -16.17 -16.20 6.89
C ALA A 638 -17.68 -16.29 6.64
N GLY A 639 -18.36 -15.14 6.70
CA GLY A 639 -19.80 -15.04 6.47
C GLY A 639 -20.17 -15.34 5.01
N MET A 640 -20.97 -16.39 4.82
CA MET A 640 -21.53 -16.87 3.56
C MET A 640 -23.05 -17.05 3.65
N THR A 641 -23.80 -16.50 2.69
CA THR A 641 -25.27 -16.36 2.74
C THR A 641 -26.09 -17.62 2.37
N PRO A 642 -25.50 -18.80 2.15
CA PRO A 642 -26.17 -20.03 2.62
C PRO A 642 -25.51 -20.55 3.90
N CYS A 643 -24.26 -21.00 3.81
CA CYS A 643 -23.64 -21.87 4.80
C CYS A 643 -23.54 -21.33 6.25
N THR A 644 -23.42 -20.02 6.46
CA THR A 644 -23.25 -19.44 7.81
C THR A 644 -24.51 -18.75 8.35
N VAL A 645 -25.68 -19.01 7.76
CA VAL A 645 -27.00 -18.62 8.30
C VAL A 645 -27.58 -19.68 9.28
N PRO A 646 -27.39 -20.99 9.05
CA PRO A 646 -27.84 -22.06 9.97
C PRO A 646 -27.24 -21.93 11.38
N ALA A 647 -28.06 -22.21 12.39
CA ALA A 647 -27.64 -22.08 13.80
C ALA A 647 -26.69 -23.20 14.22
N ASP A 648 -26.91 -24.43 13.74
CA ASP A 648 -26.09 -25.60 14.06
C ASP A 648 -24.64 -25.43 13.63
N PHE A 649 -24.43 -25.01 12.37
CA PHE A 649 -23.08 -24.78 11.85
C PHE A 649 -22.34 -23.68 12.62
N ASN A 650 -23.01 -22.56 12.94
CA ASN A 650 -22.43 -21.50 13.76
C ASN A 650 -22.03 -22.01 15.15
N ALA A 651 -22.94 -22.72 15.83
CA ALA A 651 -22.67 -23.27 17.16
C ALA A 651 -21.51 -24.28 17.14
N ALA A 652 -21.45 -25.16 16.13
CA ALA A 652 -20.40 -26.16 15.99
C ALA A 652 -19.00 -25.52 15.86
N VAL A 653 -18.85 -24.52 14.97
CA VAL A 653 -17.57 -23.81 14.79
C VAL A 653 -17.18 -23.04 16.06
N MET A 654 -18.15 -22.41 16.73
CA MET A 654 -17.92 -21.68 17.98
C MET A 654 -17.51 -22.60 19.13
N ASN A 655 -18.15 -23.76 19.28
CA ASN A 655 -17.83 -24.76 20.30
C ASN A 655 -16.45 -25.38 20.06
N ALA A 656 -16.08 -25.59 18.79
CA ALA A 656 -14.74 -26.00 18.39
C ALA A 656 -13.64 -24.97 18.70
N GLY A 657 -13.99 -23.75 19.13
CA GLY A 657 -13.05 -22.72 19.59
C GLY A 657 -12.63 -21.71 18.52
N TYR A 658 -13.22 -21.76 17.32
CA TYR A 658 -12.85 -20.91 16.20
C TYR A 658 -13.74 -19.66 16.08
N HIS A 659 -13.27 -18.67 15.32
CA HIS A 659 -14.05 -17.49 14.99
C HIS A 659 -14.93 -17.78 13.76
N ILE A 660 -16.20 -17.39 13.82
CA ILE A 660 -17.13 -17.47 12.69
C ILE A 660 -17.97 -16.19 12.62
N GLU A 661 -18.27 -15.78 11.41
CA GLU A 661 -19.15 -14.65 11.14
C GLU A 661 -20.55 -15.16 10.75
N LEU A 662 -21.58 -14.68 11.45
CA LEU A 662 -22.96 -14.92 11.08
C LEU A 662 -23.30 -14.14 9.79
N ALA A 663 -23.77 -14.81 8.74
CA ALA A 663 -24.17 -14.13 7.52
C ALA A 663 -25.46 -13.32 7.68
N GLY A 664 -25.34 -11.99 7.67
CA GLY A 664 -26.48 -11.06 7.72
C GLY A 664 -27.42 -11.18 6.52
N GLY A 665 -26.93 -11.64 5.36
CA GLY A 665 -27.72 -11.73 4.13
C GLY A 665 -28.99 -12.61 4.25
N GLY A 666 -28.98 -13.61 5.16
CA GLY A 666 -30.11 -14.50 5.41
C GLY A 666 -31.19 -13.95 6.35
N HIS A 667 -31.02 -12.72 6.87
CA HIS A 667 -31.93 -12.12 7.84
C HIS A 667 -32.63 -10.90 7.24
N TYR A 668 -33.96 -10.94 7.18
CA TYR A 668 -34.78 -9.94 6.50
C TYR A 668 -35.43 -8.90 7.45
N ASN A 669 -35.39 -9.13 8.76
CA ASN A 669 -35.83 -8.17 9.77
C ASN A 669 -35.16 -8.41 11.15
N ALA A 670 -35.37 -7.48 12.08
CA ALA A 670 -34.81 -7.51 13.43
C ALA A 670 -35.21 -8.76 14.24
N LYS A 671 -36.48 -9.16 14.15
CA LYS A 671 -37.01 -10.33 14.88
C LYS A 671 -36.31 -11.62 14.45
N ALA A 672 -36.10 -11.80 13.14
CA ALA A 672 -35.43 -12.98 12.59
C ALA A 672 -33.96 -13.04 13.03
N LEU A 673 -33.25 -11.91 13.04
CA LEU A 673 -31.86 -11.87 13.49
C LEU A 673 -31.73 -12.17 15.00
N ARG A 674 -32.57 -11.54 15.85
CA ARG A 674 -32.60 -11.84 17.29
C ARG A 674 -32.92 -13.31 17.56
N ALA A 675 -33.91 -13.87 16.87
CA ALA A 675 -34.27 -15.28 16.99
C ALA A 675 -33.12 -16.21 16.59
N LYS A 676 -32.36 -15.84 15.54
CA LYS A 676 -31.18 -16.61 15.13
C LYS A 676 -30.09 -16.60 16.21
N ILE A 677 -29.79 -15.44 16.79
CA ILE A 677 -28.82 -15.34 17.88
C ILE A 677 -29.26 -16.17 19.09
N ALA A 678 -30.54 -16.12 19.46
CA ALA A 678 -31.08 -16.95 20.54
C ALA A 678 -30.91 -18.46 20.25
N ALA A 679 -31.18 -18.90 19.01
CA ALA A 679 -31.04 -20.29 18.59
C ALA A 679 -29.58 -20.78 18.58
N ILE A 680 -28.63 -19.93 18.21
CA ILE A 680 -27.20 -20.27 18.31
C ILE A 680 -26.81 -20.37 19.79
N ARG A 681 -27.18 -19.36 20.60
CA ARG A 681 -26.86 -19.33 22.03
C ARG A 681 -27.36 -20.56 22.79
N SER A 682 -28.54 -21.07 22.47
CA SER A 682 -29.08 -22.28 23.11
C SER A 682 -28.29 -23.55 22.81
N LYS A 683 -27.38 -23.52 21.82
CA LYS A 683 -26.54 -24.65 21.39
C LYS A 683 -25.07 -24.49 21.77
N LEU A 684 -24.68 -23.36 22.38
CA LEU A 684 -23.30 -23.13 22.79
C LEU A 684 -22.99 -23.90 24.08
N GLU A 685 -21.85 -24.58 24.10
CA GLU A 685 -21.39 -25.35 25.27
C GLU A 685 -20.76 -24.46 26.35
N LYS A 686 -20.20 -23.31 25.95
CA LYS A 686 -19.49 -22.39 26.84
C LYS A 686 -20.16 -21.02 26.84
N PRO A 687 -20.45 -20.42 28.01
CA PRO A 687 -20.94 -19.06 28.08
C PRO A 687 -19.84 -18.06 27.65
N GLY A 688 -20.26 -16.92 27.11
CA GLY A 688 -19.37 -15.80 26.81
C GLY A 688 -18.70 -15.82 25.42
N LEU A 689 -18.97 -16.82 24.58
CA LEU A 689 -18.49 -16.81 23.18
C LEU A 689 -19.12 -15.64 22.39
N GLY A 690 -18.26 -14.85 21.76
CA GLY A 690 -18.64 -13.64 21.04
C GLY A 690 -19.25 -13.88 19.66
N PHE A 691 -20.19 -13.02 19.27
CA PHE A 691 -20.81 -13.02 17.94
C PHE A 691 -20.25 -11.91 17.05
N THR A 692 -20.05 -12.21 15.77
CA THR A 692 -19.71 -11.22 14.74
C THR A 692 -20.69 -11.33 13.59
N LEU A 693 -21.27 -10.19 13.17
CA LEU A 693 -22.21 -10.14 12.05
C LEU A 693 -21.51 -9.70 10.77
N ASN A 694 -21.67 -10.48 9.70
CA ASN A 694 -21.29 -10.09 8.34
C ASN A 694 -22.46 -9.42 7.61
N ALA A 695 -22.44 -8.09 7.57
CA ALA A 695 -23.48 -7.27 6.94
C ALA A 695 -23.04 -6.77 5.55
N LEU A 696 -23.95 -6.86 4.58
CA LEU A 696 -23.72 -6.41 3.21
C LEU A 696 -23.99 -4.91 3.11
N TYR A 697 -22.93 -4.10 2.97
CA TYR A 697 -23.04 -2.64 2.89
C TYR A 697 -23.82 -2.18 1.66
N ILE A 698 -23.71 -2.89 0.52
CA ILE A 698 -24.52 -2.60 -0.67
C ILE A 698 -26.04 -2.79 -0.45
N ASN A 699 -26.46 -3.63 0.52
CA ASN A 699 -27.87 -3.86 0.82
C ASN A 699 -28.36 -2.92 1.92
N GLN A 700 -28.66 -1.68 1.54
CA GLN A 700 -29.08 -0.62 2.46
C GLN A 700 -30.34 -0.96 3.28
N LYS A 701 -31.24 -1.78 2.75
CA LYS A 701 -32.44 -2.24 3.49
C LYS A 701 -32.09 -3.12 4.67
N GLN A 702 -31.15 -4.05 4.49
CA GLN A 702 -30.66 -4.89 5.59
C GLN A 702 -29.79 -4.08 6.55
N TRP A 703 -28.87 -3.27 6.02
CA TRP A 703 -28.00 -2.42 6.81
C TRP A 703 -28.77 -1.53 7.81
N ALA A 704 -29.86 -0.90 7.35
CA ALA A 704 -30.66 0.04 8.13
C ALA A 704 -31.23 -0.54 9.43
N PHE A 705 -31.47 -1.85 9.50
CA PHE A 705 -31.89 -2.50 10.76
C PHE A 705 -30.77 -3.30 11.41
N GLN A 706 -29.85 -3.90 10.64
CA GLN A 706 -28.82 -4.80 11.18
C GLN A 706 -27.79 -4.05 12.02
N PHE A 707 -27.30 -2.91 11.54
CA PHE A 707 -26.26 -2.17 12.26
C PHE A 707 -26.79 -1.60 13.59
N PRO A 708 -27.91 -0.83 13.64
CA PRO A 708 -28.44 -0.33 14.90
C PRO A 708 -28.82 -1.44 15.87
N LEU A 709 -29.45 -2.51 15.39
CA LEU A 709 -29.83 -3.66 16.21
C LEU A 709 -28.62 -4.34 16.85
N TRP A 710 -27.50 -4.46 16.13
CA TRP A 710 -26.30 -5.09 16.67
C TRP A 710 -25.70 -4.28 17.85
N LEU A 711 -25.71 -2.96 17.73
CA LEU A 711 -25.31 -2.05 18.82
C LEU A 711 -26.26 -2.13 20.01
N GLU A 712 -27.57 -2.17 19.75
CA GLU A 712 -28.61 -2.33 20.77
C GLU A 712 -28.45 -3.65 21.54
N MET A 713 -28.30 -4.76 20.82
CA MET A 713 -28.08 -6.09 21.40
C MET A 713 -26.83 -6.13 22.28
N ARG A 714 -25.76 -5.41 21.90
CA ARG A 714 -24.58 -5.25 22.76
C ARG A 714 -24.90 -4.49 24.04
N LYS A 715 -25.62 -3.37 23.95
CA LYS A 715 -26.05 -2.55 25.11
C LYS A 715 -27.00 -3.30 26.05
N GLU A 716 -27.76 -4.26 25.54
CA GLU A 716 -28.59 -5.19 26.33
C GLU A 716 -27.78 -6.26 27.08
N GLY A 717 -26.46 -6.33 26.89
CA GLY A 717 -25.59 -7.31 27.54
C GLY A 717 -25.41 -8.61 26.76
N LEU A 718 -25.84 -8.68 25.48
CA LEU A 718 -25.51 -9.82 24.64
C LEU A 718 -24.04 -9.76 24.20
N PRO A 719 -23.36 -10.92 24.02
CA PRO A 719 -21.93 -10.97 23.73
C PRO A 719 -21.64 -10.65 22.25
N MET A 720 -22.09 -9.51 21.75
CA MET A 720 -21.74 -9.02 20.42
C MET A 720 -20.28 -8.56 20.47
N GLU A 721 -19.41 -9.14 19.66
CA GLU A 721 -17.96 -8.94 19.74
C GLU A 721 -17.43 -8.07 18.61
N GLY A 722 -17.88 -8.31 17.39
CA GLY A 722 -17.41 -7.62 16.20
C GLY A 722 -18.50 -7.37 15.17
N PHE A 723 -18.14 -6.61 14.14
CA PHE A 723 -19.01 -6.30 13.01
C PHE A 723 -18.19 -6.28 11.72
N VAL A 724 -18.70 -6.87 10.64
CA VAL A 724 -18.01 -6.92 9.34
C VAL A 724 -18.82 -6.14 8.32
N VAL A 725 -18.15 -5.18 7.68
CA VAL A 725 -18.65 -4.39 6.56
C VAL A 725 -18.18 -5.04 5.26
N ALA A 726 -19.09 -5.77 4.62
CA ALA A 726 -18.82 -6.55 3.42
C ALA A 726 -19.49 -5.96 2.17
N ALA A 727 -19.02 -6.36 0.98
CA ALA A 727 -19.56 -5.93 -0.31
C ALA A 727 -19.61 -4.39 -0.47
N GLY A 728 -18.51 -3.73 -0.11
CA GLY A 728 -18.31 -2.29 -0.23
C GLY A 728 -17.48 -1.73 0.94
N ILE A 729 -16.54 -0.84 0.63
CA ILE A 729 -15.78 -0.10 1.65
C ILE A 729 -16.39 1.31 1.77
N PRO A 730 -16.80 1.75 2.97
CA PRO A 730 -17.35 3.09 3.17
C PRO A 730 -16.28 4.18 2.98
N SER A 731 -16.72 5.42 2.77
CA SER A 731 -15.82 6.58 2.84
C SER A 731 -15.23 6.73 4.25
N THR A 732 -14.16 7.50 4.41
CA THR A 732 -13.52 7.73 5.71
C THR A 732 -14.48 8.34 6.73
N GLU A 733 -15.35 9.26 6.31
CA GLU A 733 -16.35 9.91 7.15
C GLU A 733 -17.40 8.92 7.62
N LYS A 734 -17.90 8.07 6.70
CA LYS A 734 -18.91 7.07 7.07
C LYS A 734 -18.32 5.93 7.89
N ALA A 735 -17.06 5.58 7.65
CA ALA A 735 -16.32 4.64 8.47
C ALA A 735 -16.14 5.18 9.89
N LYS A 736 -15.89 6.48 10.05
CA LYS A 736 -15.84 7.15 11.36
C LYS A 736 -17.14 6.99 12.13
N GLU A 737 -18.29 7.28 11.52
CA GLU A 737 -19.59 7.09 12.17
C GLU A 737 -19.81 5.63 12.61
N ILE A 738 -19.42 4.67 11.77
CA ILE A 738 -19.54 3.24 12.10
C ILE A 738 -18.64 2.89 13.29
N ILE A 739 -17.37 3.29 13.26
CA ILE A 739 -16.39 2.97 14.30
C ILE A 739 -16.75 3.64 15.63
N ASP A 740 -17.17 4.91 15.61
CA ASP A 740 -17.62 5.63 16.80
C ASP A 740 -18.83 4.91 17.44
N GLY A 741 -19.83 4.52 16.64
CA GLY A 741 -20.98 3.76 17.14
C GLY A 741 -20.62 2.38 17.70
N LEU A 742 -19.66 1.67 17.07
CA LEU A 742 -19.15 0.39 17.58
C LEU A 742 -18.38 0.57 18.90
N ARG A 743 -17.56 1.62 19.00
CA ARG A 743 -16.79 1.97 20.19
C ARG A 743 -17.72 2.32 21.36
N GLU A 744 -18.71 3.17 21.13
CA GLU A 744 -19.71 3.57 22.14
C GLU A 744 -20.54 2.39 22.65
N ALA A 745 -20.87 1.44 21.77
CA ALA A 745 -21.55 0.21 22.18
C ALA A 745 -20.60 -0.80 22.86
N GLY A 746 -19.28 -0.61 22.77
CA GLY A 746 -18.28 -1.48 23.39
C GLY A 746 -17.99 -2.76 22.59
N LEU A 747 -18.09 -2.72 21.26
CA LEU A 747 -17.58 -3.79 20.38
C LEU A 747 -16.06 -3.70 20.27
N LYS A 748 -15.40 -4.85 20.05
CA LYS A 748 -13.94 -4.96 20.13
C LYS A 748 -13.22 -4.69 18.81
N HIS A 749 -13.88 -4.92 17.68
CA HIS A 749 -13.26 -4.78 16.36
C HIS A 749 -14.29 -4.54 15.26
N VAL A 750 -13.80 -3.99 14.15
CA VAL A 750 -14.51 -3.92 12.86
C VAL A 750 -13.70 -4.65 11.80
N SER A 751 -14.37 -5.35 10.90
CA SER A 751 -13.73 -5.99 9.75
C SER A 751 -14.22 -5.38 8.44
N PHE A 752 -13.32 -5.24 7.48
CA PHE A 752 -13.64 -4.78 6.13
C PHE A 752 -13.20 -5.84 5.11
N LYS A 753 -14.02 -6.09 4.08
CA LYS A 753 -13.69 -7.02 2.97
C LYS A 753 -13.40 -6.25 1.68
N PRO A 754 -12.17 -5.73 1.48
CA PRO A 754 -11.81 -5.06 0.24
C PRO A 754 -11.64 -6.07 -0.91
N GLY A 755 -12.12 -5.70 -2.10
CA GLY A 755 -12.00 -6.50 -3.32
C GLY A 755 -11.03 -5.94 -4.36
N SER A 756 -10.32 -4.84 -4.06
CA SER A 756 -9.37 -4.16 -4.95
C SER A 756 -8.23 -3.49 -4.17
N VAL A 757 -7.17 -3.09 -4.88
CA VAL A 757 -6.05 -2.31 -4.32
C VAL A 757 -6.54 -1.02 -3.67
N ASP A 758 -7.43 -0.28 -4.33
CA ASP A 758 -7.97 0.97 -3.77
C ASP A 758 -8.87 0.70 -2.56
N GLY A 759 -9.61 -0.41 -2.55
CA GLY A 759 -10.34 -0.87 -1.37
C GLY A 759 -9.40 -1.12 -0.18
N ILE A 760 -8.24 -1.77 -0.40
CA ILE A 760 -7.24 -1.97 0.66
C ILE A 760 -6.69 -0.62 1.15
N ARG A 761 -6.32 0.29 0.23
CA ARG A 761 -5.82 1.63 0.59
C ARG A 761 -6.85 2.42 1.39
N GLN A 762 -8.13 2.32 1.05
CA GLN A 762 -9.21 2.94 1.81
C GLN A 762 -9.29 2.36 3.24
N VAL A 763 -9.14 1.04 3.40
CA VAL A 763 -9.08 0.41 4.74
C VAL A 763 -7.86 0.89 5.54
N VAL A 764 -6.70 1.05 4.88
CA VAL A 764 -5.50 1.63 5.49
C VAL A 764 -5.76 3.06 5.97
N GLN A 765 -6.41 3.90 5.17
CA GLN A 765 -6.78 5.27 5.55
C GLN A 765 -7.77 5.29 6.71
N ILE A 766 -8.76 4.39 6.71
CA ILE A 766 -9.71 4.24 7.82
C ILE A 766 -8.97 3.85 9.11
N ALA A 767 -8.04 2.90 9.04
CA ALA A 767 -7.25 2.48 10.20
C ALA A 767 -6.35 3.62 10.73
N ALA A 768 -5.72 4.38 9.82
CA ALA A 768 -4.89 5.53 10.16
C ALA A 768 -5.68 6.65 10.86
N ALA A 769 -6.95 6.85 10.49
CA ALA A 769 -7.83 7.81 11.13
C ALA A 769 -8.35 7.36 12.51
N HIS A 770 -8.16 6.09 12.89
CA HIS A 770 -8.67 5.50 14.14
C HIS A 770 -7.62 4.60 14.81
N PRO A 771 -6.42 5.13 15.15
CA PRO A 771 -5.27 4.34 15.58
C PRO A 771 -5.53 3.48 16.83
N ASP A 772 -6.48 3.87 17.68
CA ASP A 772 -6.81 3.16 18.93
C ASP A 772 -7.91 2.09 18.78
N PHE A 773 -8.50 1.91 17.58
CA PHE A 773 -9.55 0.92 17.35
C PHE A 773 -9.07 -0.21 16.44
N PRO A 774 -9.22 -1.49 16.83
CA PRO A 774 -8.81 -2.63 16.01
C PRO A 774 -9.62 -2.76 14.72
N VAL A 775 -8.90 -2.85 13.59
CA VAL A 775 -9.48 -3.05 12.26
C VAL A 775 -8.94 -4.34 11.66
N ILE A 776 -9.81 -5.19 11.13
CA ILE A 776 -9.42 -6.42 10.41
C ILE A 776 -9.64 -6.21 8.91
N CYS A 777 -8.56 -6.21 8.13
CA CYS A 777 -8.61 -6.24 6.67
C CYS A 777 -8.70 -7.69 6.20
N GLN A 778 -9.86 -8.09 5.67
CA GLN A 778 -10.11 -9.43 5.15
C GLN A 778 -9.97 -9.43 3.62
N TRP A 779 -8.74 -9.68 3.15
CA TRP A 779 -8.44 -9.70 1.72
C TRP A 779 -8.86 -11.02 1.07
N THR A 780 -9.63 -10.93 0.00
CA THR A 780 -10.00 -12.07 -0.85
C THR A 780 -9.79 -11.71 -2.32
N GLY A 781 -9.03 -12.54 -3.04
CA GLY A 781 -8.81 -12.37 -4.48
C GLY A 781 -9.96 -12.96 -5.32
N GLY A 782 -9.83 -12.87 -6.64
CA GLY A 782 -10.86 -13.33 -7.58
C GLY A 782 -11.11 -14.84 -7.58
N ARG A 783 -10.14 -15.63 -7.09
CA ARG A 783 -10.27 -17.09 -6.92
C ARG A 783 -11.22 -17.54 -5.78
N ALA A 784 -11.91 -16.62 -5.12
CA ALA A 784 -12.85 -16.91 -4.04
C ALA A 784 -14.13 -17.61 -4.56
N GLY A 785 -14.81 -18.37 -3.69
CA GLY A 785 -16.15 -18.91 -3.97
C GLY A 785 -17.24 -17.87 -3.74
N GLY A 786 -18.36 -17.99 -4.45
CA GLY A 786 -19.43 -16.99 -4.37
C GLY A 786 -19.09 -15.74 -5.17
N HIS A 787 -19.59 -14.57 -4.75
CA HIS A 787 -19.24 -13.30 -5.40
C HIS A 787 -17.74 -13.06 -5.25
N HIS A 788 -17.08 -12.71 -6.34
CA HIS A 788 -15.63 -12.53 -6.36
C HIS A 788 -15.22 -11.28 -7.16
N SER A 789 -13.99 -10.82 -6.95
CA SER A 789 -13.41 -9.76 -7.76
C SER A 789 -12.78 -10.31 -9.05
N CYS A 790 -12.31 -9.42 -9.92
CA CYS A 790 -11.47 -9.78 -11.05
C CYS A 790 -9.97 -9.69 -10.73
N GLU A 791 -9.61 -9.45 -9.47
CA GLU A 791 -8.22 -9.25 -9.05
C GLU A 791 -7.46 -10.57 -8.90
N ASP A 792 -6.18 -10.55 -9.22
CA ASP A 792 -5.23 -11.56 -8.74
C ASP A 792 -5.17 -11.55 -7.20
N PHE A 793 -4.84 -12.68 -6.59
CA PHE A 793 -4.75 -12.79 -5.14
C PHE A 793 -3.48 -12.14 -4.58
N HIS A 794 -2.33 -12.21 -5.28
CA HIS A 794 -1.03 -11.79 -4.74
C HIS A 794 -0.66 -10.35 -5.09
N GLN A 795 -0.90 -9.90 -6.32
CA GLN A 795 -0.46 -8.57 -6.77
C GLN A 795 -1.00 -7.42 -5.90
N PRO A 796 -2.27 -7.42 -5.46
CA PRO A 796 -2.78 -6.39 -4.56
C PRO A 796 -2.08 -6.40 -3.19
N LEU A 797 -1.76 -7.57 -2.64
CA LEU A 797 -0.99 -7.69 -1.40
C LEU A 797 0.43 -7.13 -1.58
N LEU A 798 1.15 -7.55 -2.63
CA LEU A 798 2.51 -7.05 -2.91
C LEU A 798 2.53 -5.51 -3.02
N ALA A 799 1.50 -4.92 -3.63
CA ALA A 799 1.41 -3.47 -3.83
C ALA A 799 1.01 -2.68 -2.57
N THR A 800 0.45 -3.32 -1.54
CA THR A 800 -0.15 -2.63 -0.40
C THR A 800 0.34 -3.11 0.97
N TYR A 801 1.11 -4.20 1.04
CA TYR A 801 1.55 -4.81 2.29
C TYR A 801 2.30 -3.83 3.19
N ALA A 802 3.23 -3.04 2.63
CA ALA A 802 3.94 -2.01 3.38
C ALA A 802 2.99 -0.96 3.99
N SER A 803 1.99 -0.52 3.22
CA SER A 803 0.97 0.42 3.69
C SER A 803 0.08 -0.20 4.78
N ILE A 804 -0.29 -1.48 4.64
CA ILE A 804 -1.02 -2.22 5.68
C ILE A 804 -0.19 -2.26 6.97
N ARG A 805 1.09 -2.65 6.87
CA ARG A 805 1.98 -2.79 8.05
C ARG A 805 2.44 -1.47 8.65
N SER A 806 2.17 -0.35 7.99
CA SER A 806 2.35 0.99 8.56
C SER A 806 1.31 1.34 9.63
N GLN A 807 0.20 0.60 9.71
CA GLN A 807 -0.89 0.82 10.66
C GLN A 807 -0.91 -0.27 11.75
N PRO A 808 -0.48 0.00 12.99
CA PRO A 808 -0.35 -1.02 14.04
C PRO A 808 -1.68 -1.68 14.47
N ASN A 809 -2.80 -0.98 14.32
CA ASN A 809 -4.15 -1.43 14.64
C ASN A 809 -4.81 -2.26 13.52
N LEU A 810 -4.14 -2.42 12.37
CA LEU A 810 -4.67 -3.12 11.21
C LEU A 810 -4.19 -4.57 11.14
N VAL A 811 -5.10 -5.50 11.40
CA VAL A 811 -4.89 -6.95 11.32
C VAL A 811 -5.19 -7.44 9.90
N LEU A 812 -4.25 -8.12 9.26
CA LEU A 812 -4.39 -8.66 7.92
C LEU A 812 -4.81 -10.14 7.95
N VAL A 813 -6.02 -10.41 7.48
CA VAL A 813 -6.53 -11.76 7.26
C VAL A 813 -6.68 -11.99 5.77
N VAL A 814 -6.19 -13.12 5.27
CA VAL A 814 -6.32 -13.48 3.85
C VAL A 814 -7.23 -14.69 3.67
N GLY A 815 -7.96 -14.73 2.56
CA GLY A 815 -8.84 -15.84 2.20
C GLY A 815 -8.71 -16.22 0.74
N SER A 816 -9.75 -16.88 0.21
CA SER A 816 -9.85 -17.33 -1.19
C SER A 816 -8.84 -18.44 -1.57
N GLY A 817 -9.31 -19.69 -1.59
CA GLY A 817 -8.54 -20.82 -2.12
C GLY A 817 -7.88 -21.75 -1.08
N PHE A 818 -7.97 -21.45 0.21
CA PHE A 818 -7.33 -22.24 1.27
C PHE A 818 -8.19 -23.43 1.73
N GLY A 819 -7.54 -24.55 2.06
CA GLY A 819 -8.22 -25.70 2.66
C GLY A 819 -7.33 -26.74 3.37
N SER A 820 -6.02 -26.52 3.48
CA SER A 820 -5.11 -27.39 4.25
C SER A 820 -3.99 -26.61 4.94
N ALA A 821 -3.24 -27.27 5.83
CA ALA A 821 -2.10 -26.67 6.52
C ALA A 821 -0.95 -26.30 5.56
N GLU A 822 -0.71 -27.13 4.54
CA GLU A 822 0.31 -26.92 3.49
C GLU A 822 0.11 -25.60 2.78
N ASP A 823 -1.15 -25.26 2.47
CA ASP A 823 -1.48 -24.05 1.74
C ASP A 823 -1.47 -22.81 2.64
N VAL A 824 -1.82 -22.97 3.92
CA VAL A 824 -1.89 -21.86 4.89
C VAL A 824 -0.52 -21.45 5.41
N TYR A 825 0.35 -22.43 5.67
CA TYR A 825 1.64 -22.23 6.32
C TYR A 825 2.55 -21.20 5.62
N PRO A 826 2.72 -21.20 4.29
CA PRO A 826 3.53 -20.18 3.60
C PRO A 826 3.03 -18.75 3.79
N TYR A 827 1.72 -18.55 4.02
CA TYR A 827 1.14 -17.21 4.23
C TYR A 827 1.33 -16.73 5.67
N LEU A 828 1.11 -17.59 6.67
CA LEU A 828 1.38 -17.25 8.07
C LEU A 828 2.87 -16.98 8.33
N THR A 829 3.77 -17.68 7.65
CA THR A 829 5.22 -17.48 7.79
C THR A 829 5.77 -16.37 6.88
N GLY A 830 5.00 -15.95 5.88
CA GLY A 830 5.44 -14.99 4.86
C GLY A 830 6.34 -15.57 3.77
N ALA A 831 6.63 -16.88 3.80
CA ALA A 831 7.48 -17.54 2.80
C ALA A 831 6.94 -17.40 1.36
N TRP A 832 5.61 -17.28 1.19
CA TRP A 832 4.97 -17.14 -0.12
C TRP A 832 5.54 -15.99 -0.96
N SER A 833 5.87 -14.86 -0.35
CA SER A 833 6.31 -13.66 -1.07
C SER A 833 7.77 -13.78 -1.51
N ARG A 834 8.62 -14.38 -0.67
CA ARG A 834 10.01 -14.72 -1.00
C ARG A 834 10.07 -15.77 -2.09
N ASP A 835 9.42 -16.90 -1.87
CA ASP A 835 9.60 -18.09 -2.73
C ASP A 835 8.95 -17.92 -4.11
N ARG A 836 7.89 -17.12 -4.23
CA ARG A 836 7.18 -16.89 -5.51
C ARG A 836 7.56 -15.59 -6.23
N PHE A 837 8.00 -14.56 -5.49
CA PHE A 837 8.16 -13.22 -6.04
C PHE A 837 9.51 -12.57 -5.72
N ASP A 838 10.42 -13.26 -5.03
CA ASP A 838 11.77 -12.77 -4.69
C ASP A 838 11.74 -11.43 -3.93
N VAL A 839 10.81 -11.29 -2.99
CA VAL A 839 10.70 -10.13 -2.10
C VAL A 839 10.74 -10.53 -0.62
N GLN A 840 10.78 -9.54 0.29
CA GLN A 840 10.81 -9.79 1.72
C GLN A 840 9.63 -10.67 2.18
N PRO A 841 9.82 -11.55 3.19
CA PRO A 841 8.73 -12.34 3.74
C PRO A 841 7.59 -11.47 4.24
N MET A 842 6.36 -11.79 3.83
CA MET A 842 5.14 -11.05 4.16
C MET A 842 4.16 -11.92 4.98
N PRO A 843 4.41 -12.15 6.28
CA PRO A 843 3.48 -12.89 7.15
C PRO A 843 2.09 -12.27 7.17
N VAL A 844 1.04 -13.08 7.15
CA VAL A 844 -0.35 -12.64 7.40
C VAL A 844 -0.75 -13.00 8.82
N ASP A 845 -1.74 -12.30 9.37
CA ASP A 845 -2.11 -12.47 10.78
C ASP A 845 -3.14 -13.58 10.98
N GLY A 846 -3.93 -13.91 9.96
CA GLY A 846 -4.86 -15.03 9.99
C GLY A 846 -5.35 -15.44 8.60
N VAL A 847 -6.05 -16.57 8.54
CA VAL A 847 -6.64 -17.10 7.32
C VAL A 847 -8.13 -17.39 7.51
N LEU A 848 -8.92 -17.00 6.51
CA LEU A 848 -10.36 -17.26 6.47
C LEU A 848 -10.71 -18.40 5.50
N PHE A 849 -11.67 -19.23 5.91
CA PHE A 849 -12.22 -20.35 5.18
C PHE A 849 -13.70 -20.10 4.88
N ALA A 850 -14.10 -20.49 3.68
CA ALA A 850 -15.45 -20.31 3.17
C ALA A 850 -15.87 -21.62 2.48
N SER A 851 -15.49 -21.76 1.21
CA SER A 851 -15.68 -22.92 0.36
C SER A 851 -15.35 -24.28 0.99
N ARG A 852 -14.22 -24.39 1.70
CA ARG A 852 -13.79 -25.62 2.38
C ARG A 852 -14.79 -26.12 3.43
N MET A 853 -15.53 -25.20 4.03
CA MET A 853 -16.44 -25.50 5.14
C MET A 853 -17.83 -25.97 4.68
N MET A 854 -18.16 -25.82 3.39
CA MET A 854 -19.49 -26.15 2.88
C MET A 854 -19.80 -27.66 2.89
N VAL A 855 -18.78 -28.51 2.97
CA VAL A 855 -18.90 -29.97 3.07
C VAL A 855 -18.86 -30.48 4.51
N ALA A 856 -18.61 -29.61 5.49
CA ALA A 856 -18.59 -30.00 6.89
C ALA A 856 -19.92 -30.65 7.30
N LYS A 857 -19.88 -31.63 8.20
CA LYS A 857 -21.04 -32.41 8.63
C LYS A 857 -22.20 -31.53 9.10
N GLU A 858 -21.91 -30.49 9.88
CA GLU A 858 -22.89 -29.57 10.48
C GLU A 858 -23.38 -28.48 9.51
N ALA A 859 -22.75 -28.33 8.34
CA ALA A 859 -23.24 -27.41 7.31
C ALA A 859 -24.58 -27.91 6.77
N ALA A 860 -25.55 -26.99 6.64
CA ALA A 860 -26.91 -27.31 6.17
C ALA A 860 -26.99 -27.62 4.66
N THR A 861 -25.88 -27.54 3.93
CA THR A 861 -25.76 -28.03 2.55
C THR A 861 -26.32 -29.45 2.47
N SER A 862 -27.25 -29.71 1.55
CA SER A 862 -27.86 -31.04 1.43
C SER A 862 -26.80 -32.10 1.07
N GLN A 863 -26.97 -33.35 1.51
CA GLN A 863 -25.97 -34.41 1.32
C GLN A 863 -25.58 -34.62 -0.15
N ALA A 864 -26.57 -34.71 -1.05
CA ALA A 864 -26.32 -34.86 -2.48
C ALA A 864 -25.58 -33.65 -3.10
N VAL A 865 -25.73 -32.45 -2.51
CA VAL A 865 -24.99 -31.25 -2.91
C VAL A 865 -23.54 -31.30 -2.39
N LYS A 866 -23.32 -31.77 -1.16
CA LYS A 866 -21.96 -32.01 -0.64
C LYS A 866 -21.18 -32.99 -1.51
N GLU A 867 -21.83 -34.05 -1.98
CA GLU A 867 -21.25 -35.03 -2.90
C GLU A 867 -20.82 -34.40 -4.24
N LEU A 868 -21.63 -33.50 -4.81
CA LEU A 868 -21.21 -32.75 -6.01
C LEU A 868 -20.00 -31.84 -5.75
N ILE A 869 -19.92 -31.24 -4.55
CA ILE A 869 -18.76 -30.43 -4.18
C ILE A 869 -17.51 -31.32 -4.09
N VAL A 870 -17.61 -32.50 -3.50
CA VAL A 870 -16.49 -33.47 -3.39
C VAL A 870 -16.05 -34.00 -4.76
N GLN A 871 -16.98 -34.13 -5.72
CA GLN A 871 -16.67 -34.56 -7.08
C GLN A 871 -15.95 -33.49 -7.91
N ALA A 872 -16.04 -32.20 -7.53
CA ALA A 872 -15.38 -31.12 -8.26
C ALA A 872 -13.87 -31.14 -8.00
N GLN A 873 -13.09 -31.36 -9.07
CA GLN A 873 -11.63 -31.52 -8.99
C GLN A 873 -10.91 -30.26 -8.50
N GLY A 874 -11.46 -29.08 -8.80
CA GLY A 874 -10.78 -27.80 -8.60
C GLY A 874 -9.59 -27.58 -9.52
N VAL A 875 -8.87 -26.48 -9.30
CA VAL A 875 -7.70 -26.10 -10.08
C VAL A 875 -6.63 -25.44 -9.22
N PRO A 876 -5.35 -25.45 -9.67
CA PRO A 876 -4.33 -24.58 -9.10
C PRO A 876 -4.62 -23.09 -9.37
N ASP A 877 -3.86 -22.23 -8.68
CA ASP A 877 -3.98 -20.78 -8.68
C ASP A 877 -3.72 -20.13 -10.05
N ASP A 878 -2.86 -20.69 -10.88
CA ASP A 878 -2.54 -20.16 -12.22
C ASP A 878 -3.64 -20.40 -13.27
N GLN A 879 -4.66 -21.21 -12.94
CA GLN A 879 -5.69 -21.63 -13.90
C GLN A 879 -7.11 -21.16 -13.55
N TRP A 880 -7.30 -20.50 -12.39
CA TRP A 880 -8.65 -20.16 -11.93
C TRP A 880 -9.39 -19.21 -12.87
N GLU A 881 -8.70 -18.31 -13.59
CA GLU A 881 -9.35 -17.38 -14.52
C GLU A 881 -10.02 -18.07 -15.72
N GLY A 882 -9.74 -19.36 -15.97
CA GLY A 882 -10.46 -20.15 -16.97
C GLY A 882 -11.96 -20.23 -16.71
N THR A 883 -12.41 -20.02 -15.46
CA THR A 883 -13.83 -20.07 -15.05
C THR A 883 -14.71 -19.02 -15.74
N TYR A 884 -14.14 -17.90 -16.19
CA TYR A 884 -14.88 -16.87 -16.94
C TYR A 884 -15.34 -17.37 -18.31
N ASP A 885 -14.53 -18.21 -18.94
CA ASP A 885 -14.71 -18.64 -20.33
C ASP A 885 -15.37 -20.03 -20.42
N ARG A 886 -15.08 -20.94 -19.48
CA ARG A 886 -15.57 -22.32 -19.50
C ARG A 886 -15.59 -22.97 -18.11
N GLU A 887 -16.23 -24.13 -18.03
CA GLU A 887 -16.10 -25.01 -16.87
C GLU A 887 -14.61 -25.36 -16.65
N THR A 888 -14.13 -25.07 -15.45
CA THR A 888 -12.73 -25.20 -15.04
C THR A 888 -12.70 -25.82 -13.64
N GLY A 889 -12.22 -27.06 -13.53
CA GLY A 889 -12.20 -27.80 -12.26
C GLY A 889 -13.59 -28.09 -11.68
N GLY A 890 -14.64 -28.13 -12.51
CA GLY A 890 -16.03 -28.28 -12.08
C GLY A 890 -16.70 -26.97 -11.63
N ILE A 891 -16.03 -25.82 -11.78
CA ILE A 891 -16.54 -24.48 -11.45
C ILE A 891 -16.70 -23.63 -12.72
N ILE A 892 -17.69 -22.74 -12.74
CA ILE A 892 -17.86 -21.72 -13.78
C ILE A 892 -18.30 -20.39 -13.17
N THR A 893 -17.91 -19.29 -13.79
CA THR A 893 -18.34 -17.94 -13.44
C THR A 893 -19.60 -17.57 -14.20
N VAL A 894 -20.62 -17.10 -13.49
CA VAL A 894 -21.83 -16.50 -14.06
C VAL A 894 -22.01 -15.08 -13.54
N THR A 895 -22.92 -14.32 -14.14
CA THR A 895 -23.25 -12.95 -13.71
C THR A 895 -24.44 -12.98 -12.77
N SER A 896 -24.29 -12.39 -11.58
CA SER A 896 -25.37 -12.25 -10.59
C SER A 896 -26.51 -11.32 -11.08
N GLU A 897 -27.57 -11.18 -10.28
CA GLU A 897 -28.62 -10.20 -10.54
C GLU A 897 -28.14 -8.75 -10.43
N LEU A 898 -27.03 -8.52 -9.73
CA LEU A 898 -26.41 -7.21 -9.50
C LEU A 898 -25.34 -6.86 -10.54
N GLY A 899 -25.10 -7.73 -11.53
CA GLY A 899 -24.06 -7.54 -12.55
C GLY A 899 -22.65 -7.97 -12.11
N GLU A 900 -22.49 -8.45 -10.88
CA GLU A 900 -21.20 -8.92 -10.36
C GLU A 900 -20.95 -10.40 -10.67
N PRO A 901 -19.69 -10.82 -10.91
CA PRO A 901 -19.36 -12.21 -11.18
C PRO A 901 -19.48 -13.08 -9.93
N ILE A 902 -19.91 -14.33 -10.13
CA ILE A 902 -20.14 -15.29 -9.06
C ILE A 902 -19.69 -16.70 -9.47
N HIS A 903 -18.78 -17.29 -8.69
CA HIS A 903 -18.30 -18.66 -8.89
C HIS A 903 -19.30 -19.68 -8.34
N LYS A 904 -19.64 -20.66 -9.18
CA LYS A 904 -20.57 -21.73 -8.87
C LYS A 904 -20.11 -23.07 -9.42
N ILE A 905 -20.50 -24.18 -8.78
CA ILE A 905 -20.37 -25.52 -9.38
C ILE A 905 -21.11 -25.55 -10.72
N ALA A 906 -20.48 -26.12 -11.73
CA ALA A 906 -20.98 -26.20 -13.11
C ALA A 906 -22.07 -27.28 -13.27
N THR A 907 -23.13 -27.18 -12.46
CA THR A 907 -24.33 -28.02 -12.61
C THR A 907 -25.06 -27.70 -13.91
N ARG A 908 -25.97 -28.58 -14.35
CA ARG A 908 -26.81 -28.32 -15.55
C ARG A 908 -27.54 -26.99 -15.46
N GLY A 909 -28.10 -26.65 -14.30
CA GLY A 909 -28.78 -25.38 -14.06
C GLY A 909 -27.85 -24.16 -14.18
N ILE A 910 -26.60 -24.28 -13.74
CA ILE A 910 -25.62 -23.19 -13.86
C ILE A 910 -25.06 -23.07 -15.27
N LYS A 911 -24.91 -24.18 -16.00
CA LYS A 911 -24.58 -24.14 -17.43
C LYS A 911 -25.67 -23.43 -18.24
N LEU A 912 -26.94 -23.68 -17.93
CA LEU A 912 -28.07 -22.92 -18.50
C LEU A 912 -28.02 -21.43 -18.12
N TRP A 913 -27.68 -21.12 -16.86
CA TRP A 913 -27.51 -19.73 -16.44
C TRP A 913 -26.44 -19.03 -17.27
N LYS A 914 -25.26 -19.63 -17.42
CA LYS A 914 -24.16 -19.09 -18.24
C LYS A 914 -24.59 -18.85 -19.68
N GLU A 915 -25.29 -19.81 -20.27
CA GLU A 915 -25.83 -19.69 -21.62
C GLU A 915 -26.80 -18.51 -21.73
N PHE A 916 -27.68 -18.31 -20.76
CA PHE A 916 -28.59 -17.15 -20.75
C PHE A 916 -27.89 -15.82 -20.48
N ASP A 917 -26.79 -15.82 -19.73
CA ASP A 917 -25.94 -14.63 -19.59
C ASP A 917 -25.34 -14.19 -20.94
N GLU A 918 -24.91 -15.14 -21.75
CA GLU A 918 -24.28 -14.90 -23.06
C GLU A 918 -25.28 -14.68 -24.20
N THR A 919 -26.55 -15.02 -23.98
CA THR A 919 -27.64 -14.86 -24.95
C THR A 919 -28.62 -13.78 -24.50
N VAL A 920 -29.70 -14.15 -23.81
CA VAL A 920 -30.82 -13.24 -23.49
C VAL A 920 -30.43 -12.09 -22.57
N PHE A 921 -29.53 -12.29 -21.60
CA PHE A 921 -29.15 -11.23 -20.67
C PHE A 921 -28.05 -10.30 -21.23
N ALA A 922 -27.28 -10.74 -22.22
CA ALA A 922 -26.37 -9.88 -22.99
C ALA A 922 -27.12 -8.86 -23.86
N LEU A 923 -28.38 -9.12 -24.20
CA LEU A 923 -29.21 -8.19 -24.97
C LEU A 923 -29.68 -6.99 -24.11
N PRO A 924 -29.82 -5.80 -24.73
CA PRO A 924 -30.53 -4.66 -24.15
C PRO A 924 -31.93 -5.05 -23.65
N ARG A 925 -32.36 -4.48 -22.51
CA ARG A 925 -33.59 -4.90 -21.80
C ARG A 925 -34.86 -4.88 -22.68
N ASP A 926 -34.96 -3.90 -23.56
CA ASP A 926 -36.04 -3.72 -24.53
C ASP A 926 -36.12 -4.83 -25.60
N LYS A 927 -34.98 -5.47 -25.92
CA LYS A 927 -34.92 -6.56 -26.90
C LYS A 927 -35.16 -7.96 -26.31
N ARG A 928 -35.13 -8.09 -24.98
CA ARG A 928 -35.25 -9.39 -24.30
C ARG A 928 -36.60 -10.04 -24.50
N ALA A 929 -37.69 -9.27 -24.43
CA ALA A 929 -39.04 -9.80 -24.58
C ALA A 929 -39.26 -10.43 -25.97
N ALA A 930 -38.80 -9.76 -27.03
CA ALA A 930 -38.90 -10.28 -28.39
C ALA A 930 -38.08 -11.57 -28.59
N TRP A 931 -36.87 -11.63 -28.03
CA TRP A 931 -36.04 -12.85 -28.08
C TRP A 931 -36.67 -14.01 -27.31
N LEU A 932 -37.23 -13.73 -26.14
CA LEU A 932 -37.93 -14.73 -25.32
C LEU A 932 -39.16 -15.29 -26.03
N GLU A 933 -39.90 -14.46 -26.77
CA GLU A 933 -41.05 -14.91 -27.55
C GLU A 933 -40.61 -15.84 -28.69
N SER A 934 -39.55 -15.49 -29.43
CA SER A 934 -39.06 -16.32 -30.54
C SER A 934 -38.39 -17.63 -30.12
N HIS A 935 -37.97 -17.74 -28.84
CA HIS A 935 -37.31 -18.93 -28.28
C HIS A 935 -38.11 -19.56 -27.13
N ARG A 936 -39.42 -19.26 -27.06
CA ARG A 936 -40.28 -19.63 -25.93
C ARG A 936 -40.20 -21.11 -25.57
N ASP A 937 -40.39 -21.99 -26.55
CA ASP A 937 -40.41 -23.45 -26.33
C ASP A 937 -39.07 -23.96 -25.82
N TYR A 938 -37.97 -23.44 -26.39
CA TYR A 938 -36.61 -23.75 -25.97
C TYR A 938 -36.37 -23.35 -24.51
N VAL A 939 -36.69 -22.10 -24.15
CA VAL A 939 -36.49 -21.58 -22.79
C VAL A 939 -37.29 -22.40 -21.78
N ILE A 940 -38.56 -22.68 -22.07
CA ILE A 940 -39.44 -23.47 -21.20
C ILE A 940 -38.92 -24.91 -21.04
N GLN A 941 -38.49 -25.54 -22.12
CA GLN A 941 -37.90 -26.89 -22.09
C GLN A 941 -36.67 -26.92 -21.18
N ARG A 942 -35.74 -25.98 -21.36
CA ARG A 942 -34.51 -25.92 -20.57
C ARG A 942 -34.77 -25.59 -19.10
N LEU A 943 -35.71 -24.69 -18.79
CA LEU A 943 -36.10 -24.39 -17.40
C LEU A 943 -36.65 -25.64 -16.69
N ASN A 944 -37.53 -26.39 -17.35
CA ASN A 944 -38.13 -27.60 -16.77
C ASN A 944 -37.12 -28.76 -16.66
N ALA A 945 -36.18 -28.89 -17.59
CA ALA A 945 -35.20 -29.98 -17.58
C ALA A 945 -34.03 -29.73 -16.63
N ASP A 946 -33.51 -28.50 -16.58
CA ASP A 946 -32.19 -28.23 -16.01
C ASP A 946 -32.17 -27.25 -14.85
N PHE A 947 -33.19 -26.41 -14.67
CA PHE A 947 -33.12 -25.31 -13.71
C PHE A 947 -33.90 -25.58 -12.43
N GLN A 948 -33.46 -24.98 -11.33
CA GLN A 948 -34.15 -25.06 -10.03
C GLN A 948 -35.49 -24.31 -9.99
N LYS A 949 -35.74 -23.41 -10.95
CA LYS A 949 -37.03 -22.74 -11.11
C LYS A 949 -37.70 -23.20 -12.40
N PRO A 950 -38.63 -24.17 -12.35
CA PRO A 950 -39.32 -24.65 -13.54
C PRO A 950 -40.26 -23.57 -14.10
N TRP A 951 -40.74 -23.81 -15.32
CA TRP A 951 -41.87 -23.08 -15.87
C TRP A 951 -43.13 -23.40 -15.05
N PHE A 952 -43.87 -22.36 -14.66
CA PHE A 952 -45.06 -22.55 -13.82
C PHE A 952 -46.20 -23.19 -14.60
N ALA A 953 -46.56 -22.62 -15.75
CA ALA A 953 -47.83 -22.91 -16.39
C ALA A 953 -47.83 -24.27 -17.10
N GLU A 954 -48.70 -25.18 -16.64
CA GLU A 954 -48.77 -26.57 -17.09
C GLU A 954 -50.24 -26.97 -17.25
N LYS A 955 -50.61 -27.49 -18.42
CA LYS A 955 -51.93 -28.03 -18.72
C LYS A 955 -51.79 -29.49 -19.11
N ASP A 956 -52.50 -30.38 -18.42
CA ASP A 956 -52.43 -31.84 -18.65
C ASP A 956 -50.99 -32.39 -18.68
N GLY A 957 -50.11 -31.89 -17.81
CA GLY A 957 -48.70 -32.31 -17.75
C GLY A 957 -47.79 -31.72 -18.83
N ARG A 958 -48.29 -30.82 -19.68
CA ARG A 958 -47.52 -30.16 -20.76
C ARG A 958 -47.39 -28.66 -20.52
N PRO A 959 -46.30 -28.01 -20.96
CA PRO A 959 -46.16 -26.57 -20.82
C PRO A 959 -47.28 -25.81 -21.55
N ALA A 960 -47.80 -24.76 -20.90
CA ALA A 960 -48.89 -23.93 -21.41
C ALA A 960 -48.69 -22.44 -21.06
N GLY A 961 -49.57 -21.55 -21.52
CA GLY A 961 -49.68 -20.18 -21.01
C GLY A 961 -50.54 -20.09 -19.75
N LEU A 962 -50.35 -19.04 -18.95
CA LEU A 962 -51.22 -18.80 -17.77
C LEU A 962 -52.70 -18.69 -18.14
N GLY A 963 -53.01 -18.11 -19.31
CA GLY A 963 -54.37 -17.99 -19.82
C GLY A 963 -55.00 -19.29 -20.31
N ASP A 964 -54.20 -20.36 -20.47
CA ASP A 964 -54.72 -21.67 -20.91
C ASP A 964 -55.08 -22.59 -19.74
N MET A 965 -54.61 -22.24 -18.53
CA MET A 965 -54.83 -22.98 -17.30
C MET A 965 -56.18 -22.62 -16.69
N THR A 966 -56.81 -23.61 -16.05
CA THR A 966 -57.94 -23.42 -15.16
C THR A 966 -57.51 -22.96 -13.78
N TYR A 967 -58.43 -22.35 -13.02
CA TYR A 967 -58.15 -21.95 -11.63
C TYR A 967 -57.71 -23.16 -10.77
N LYS A 968 -58.33 -24.33 -10.94
CA LYS A 968 -57.95 -25.55 -10.23
C LYS A 968 -56.53 -25.99 -10.57
N GLU A 969 -56.15 -26.00 -11.85
CA GLU A 969 -54.79 -26.35 -12.28
C GLU A 969 -53.74 -25.42 -11.67
N THR A 970 -54.01 -24.11 -11.59
CA THR A 970 -53.05 -23.17 -10.98
C THR A 970 -52.83 -23.41 -9.50
N VAL A 971 -53.89 -23.73 -8.75
CA VAL A 971 -53.79 -24.05 -7.32
C VAL A 971 -53.02 -25.35 -7.10
N LEU A 972 -53.35 -26.41 -7.85
CA LEU A 972 -52.65 -27.69 -7.74
C LEU A 972 -51.17 -27.55 -8.12
N ARG A 973 -50.87 -26.72 -9.12
CA ARG A 973 -49.49 -26.41 -9.51
C ARG A 973 -48.74 -25.62 -8.44
N LEU A 974 -49.39 -24.63 -7.81
CA LEU A 974 -48.83 -23.92 -6.67
C LEU A 974 -48.49 -24.89 -5.54
N VAL A 975 -49.43 -25.75 -5.13
CA VAL A 975 -49.17 -26.73 -4.07
C VAL A 975 -48.02 -27.66 -4.46
N LYS A 976 -47.99 -28.19 -5.68
CA LYS A 976 -46.90 -29.04 -6.19
C LYS A 976 -45.52 -28.40 -6.09
N LEU A 977 -45.42 -27.08 -6.27
CA LEU A 977 -44.13 -26.36 -6.28
C LEU A 977 -43.79 -25.65 -4.96
N LEU A 978 -44.76 -25.50 -4.05
CA LEU A 978 -44.60 -24.72 -2.81
C LEU A 978 -44.72 -25.56 -1.53
N PHE A 979 -45.25 -26.79 -1.64
CA PHE A 979 -45.44 -27.73 -0.54
C PHE A 979 -44.60 -28.99 -0.73
N VAL A 980 -43.79 -29.32 0.27
CA VAL A 980 -42.91 -30.49 0.30
C VAL A 980 -43.71 -31.69 0.83
N GLY A 981 -44.33 -32.42 -0.08
CA GLY A 981 -45.33 -33.44 0.23
C GLY A 981 -44.86 -34.55 1.18
N HIS A 982 -43.66 -35.08 1.00
CA HIS A 982 -43.12 -36.17 1.83
C HIS A 982 -42.73 -35.72 3.24
N GLN A 983 -42.57 -34.42 3.47
CA GLN A 983 -42.26 -33.84 4.78
C GLN A 983 -43.47 -33.16 5.42
N GLY A 984 -44.58 -33.02 4.70
CA GLY A 984 -45.80 -32.37 5.19
C GLY A 984 -45.59 -30.91 5.57
N ARG A 985 -44.73 -30.16 4.86
CA ARG A 985 -44.43 -28.75 5.17
C ARG A 985 -44.46 -27.85 3.93
N TRP A 986 -44.72 -26.57 4.16
CA TRP A 986 -44.49 -25.52 3.17
C TRP A 986 -43.01 -25.13 3.13
N ILE A 987 -42.52 -24.71 1.96
CA ILE A 987 -41.17 -24.14 1.82
C ILE A 987 -40.99 -22.92 2.73
N ASP A 988 -42.01 -22.06 2.76
CA ASP A 988 -42.05 -20.89 3.64
C ASP A 988 -43.52 -20.52 3.97
N PRO A 989 -43.83 -20.06 5.20
CA PRO A 989 -45.19 -19.66 5.58
C PRO A 989 -45.80 -18.57 4.69
N THR A 990 -44.97 -17.69 4.12
CA THR A 990 -45.44 -16.64 3.21
C THR A 990 -45.91 -17.21 1.86
N LEU A 991 -45.39 -18.36 1.44
CA LEU A 991 -45.82 -19.07 0.24
C LEU A 991 -47.15 -19.81 0.46
N ARG A 992 -47.39 -20.35 1.67
CA ARG A 992 -48.73 -20.83 2.07
C ARG A 992 -49.76 -19.71 1.98
N ASN A 993 -49.40 -18.55 2.52
CA ASN A 993 -50.29 -17.38 2.51
C ASN A 993 -50.57 -16.90 1.07
N LEU A 994 -49.60 -16.98 0.15
CA LEU A 994 -49.84 -16.73 -1.28
C LEU A 994 -50.91 -17.67 -1.87
N VAL A 995 -50.86 -18.97 -1.55
CA VAL A 995 -51.89 -19.91 -2.01
C VAL A 995 -53.25 -19.58 -1.40
N GLY A 996 -53.28 -19.19 -0.13
CA GLY A 996 -54.48 -18.70 0.55
C GLY A 996 -55.08 -17.47 -0.13
N ASP A 997 -54.27 -16.45 -0.43
CA ASP A 997 -54.69 -15.23 -1.12
C ASP A 997 -55.19 -15.53 -2.54
N TRP A 998 -54.59 -16.50 -3.22
CA TRP A 998 -55.03 -16.93 -4.55
C TRP A 998 -56.37 -17.68 -4.49
N LEU A 999 -56.57 -18.54 -3.50
CA LEU A 999 -57.87 -19.18 -3.26
C LEU A 999 -58.95 -18.15 -2.97
N ARG A 1000 -58.69 -17.15 -2.12
CA ARG A 1000 -59.63 -16.04 -1.86
C ARG A 1000 -60.02 -15.32 -3.15
N ARG A 1001 -59.06 -15.08 -4.05
CA ARG A 1001 -59.36 -14.48 -5.35
C ARG A 1001 -60.26 -15.35 -6.23
N ILE A 1002 -60.07 -16.66 -6.19
CA ILE A 1002 -60.94 -17.61 -6.90
C ILE A 1002 -62.36 -17.57 -6.32
N GLU A 1003 -62.50 -17.52 -4.99
CA GLU A 1003 -63.81 -17.38 -4.33
C GLU A 1003 -64.52 -16.09 -4.76
N GLU A 1004 -63.80 -14.96 -4.79
CA GLU A 1004 -64.33 -13.66 -5.24
C GLU A 1004 -64.81 -13.72 -6.69
N ARG A 1005 -64.08 -14.43 -7.55
CA ARG A 1005 -64.39 -14.53 -8.98
C ARG A 1005 -65.59 -15.43 -9.28
N LEU A 1006 -65.67 -16.57 -8.60
CA LEU A 1006 -66.65 -17.62 -8.88
C LEU A 1006 -67.91 -17.53 -8.01
N SER A 1007 -67.90 -16.69 -6.98
CA SER A 1007 -69.10 -16.44 -6.17
C SER A 1007 -70.16 -15.67 -6.94
N THR A 1008 -71.39 -16.20 -6.95
CA THR A 1008 -72.56 -15.53 -7.50
C THR A 1008 -72.93 -14.26 -6.72
N VAL A 1009 -73.03 -13.11 -7.42
CA VAL A 1009 -73.32 -11.78 -6.84
C VAL A 1009 -74.78 -11.65 -6.38
N THR A 1010 -75.69 -12.50 -6.85
CA THR A 1010 -77.15 -12.41 -6.63
C THR A 1010 -77.68 -13.30 -5.50
N GLY A 1011 -76.88 -13.60 -4.48
CA GLY A 1011 -77.26 -14.44 -3.32
C GLY A 1011 -76.97 -13.80 -1.94
N PRO A 1012 -77.36 -14.46 -0.83
CA PRO A 1012 -77.00 -14.00 0.51
C PRO A 1012 -75.47 -13.97 0.71
N PRO A 1013 -74.94 -13.13 1.63
CA PRO A 1013 -73.50 -13.03 1.89
C PRO A 1013 -72.91 -14.41 2.19
N LYS A 1014 -71.96 -14.85 1.35
CA LYS A 1014 -71.29 -16.14 1.53
C LYS A 1014 -70.07 -15.96 2.43
N VAL A 1015 -69.96 -16.82 3.43
CA VAL A 1015 -68.74 -16.94 4.23
C VAL A 1015 -67.67 -17.64 3.39
N SER A 1016 -66.46 -17.08 3.38
CA SER A 1016 -65.30 -17.61 2.68
C SER A 1016 -65.06 -19.08 3.05
N GLU A 1017 -64.74 -19.93 2.09
CA GLU A 1017 -64.38 -21.32 2.37
C GLU A 1017 -63.06 -21.39 3.13
N ILE A 1018 -62.10 -20.53 2.79
CA ILE A 1018 -60.87 -20.37 3.59
C ILE A 1018 -61.11 -19.37 4.72
N GLN A 1019 -61.21 -19.79 5.98
CA GLN A 1019 -61.34 -18.86 7.13
C GLN A 1019 -59.97 -18.44 7.66
N SER A 1020 -59.03 -19.39 7.74
CA SER A 1020 -57.65 -19.18 8.16
C SER A 1020 -56.68 -19.87 7.21
N TYR A 1021 -55.52 -19.25 6.96
CA TYR A 1021 -54.47 -19.89 6.16
C TYR A 1021 -53.82 -21.08 6.86
N ALA A 1022 -54.02 -21.26 8.16
CA ALA A 1022 -53.62 -22.49 8.87
C ALA A 1022 -54.37 -23.73 8.37
N GLU A 1023 -55.56 -23.57 7.76
CA GLU A 1023 -56.30 -24.68 7.13
C GLU A 1023 -55.56 -25.26 5.91
N LEU A 1024 -54.53 -24.56 5.41
CA LEU A 1024 -53.68 -25.00 4.32
C LEU A 1024 -52.39 -25.69 4.79
N ASP A 1025 -52.18 -25.88 6.09
CA ASP A 1025 -50.99 -26.59 6.60
C ASP A 1025 -50.95 -28.04 6.07
N VAL A 1026 -52.12 -28.65 5.86
CA VAL A 1026 -52.29 -29.88 5.07
C VAL A 1026 -53.25 -29.55 3.92
N PRO A 1027 -52.76 -29.18 2.73
CA PRO A 1027 -53.58 -28.50 1.73
C PRO A 1027 -54.65 -29.38 1.08
N MET A 1028 -54.36 -30.65 0.79
CA MET A 1028 -55.21 -31.48 -0.07
C MET A 1028 -56.66 -31.66 0.44
N PRO A 1029 -56.91 -32.03 1.71
CA PRO A 1029 -58.28 -32.18 2.20
C PRO A 1029 -59.11 -30.88 2.12
N LYS A 1030 -58.47 -29.74 2.38
CA LYS A 1030 -59.14 -28.44 2.28
C LYS A 1030 -59.42 -28.06 0.84
N LEU A 1031 -58.48 -28.34 -0.07
CA LEU A 1031 -58.67 -28.12 -1.50
C LEU A 1031 -59.80 -28.98 -2.09
N ASP A 1032 -59.96 -30.23 -1.64
CA ASP A 1032 -61.07 -31.08 -2.08
C ASP A 1032 -62.43 -30.46 -1.70
N THR A 1033 -62.54 -29.97 -0.47
CA THR A 1033 -63.75 -29.25 0.00
C THR A 1033 -63.97 -27.96 -0.80
N PHE A 1034 -62.91 -27.21 -1.06
CA PHE A 1034 -62.95 -25.97 -1.83
C PHE A 1034 -63.45 -26.19 -3.26
N PHE A 1035 -62.89 -27.17 -3.97
CA PHE A 1035 -63.27 -27.44 -5.36
C PHE A 1035 -64.63 -28.15 -5.49
N ALA A 1036 -65.09 -28.86 -4.46
CA ALA A 1036 -66.47 -29.34 -4.42
C ALA A 1036 -67.48 -28.18 -4.33
N ARG A 1037 -67.11 -27.08 -3.65
CA ARG A 1037 -67.93 -25.88 -3.52
C ARG A 1037 -67.90 -24.97 -4.74
N TYR A 1038 -66.76 -24.91 -5.44
CA TYR A 1038 -66.56 -24.10 -6.65
C TYR A 1038 -66.14 -24.99 -7.84
N PRO A 1039 -67.03 -25.86 -8.35
CA PRO A 1039 -66.70 -26.81 -9.42
C PRO A 1039 -66.29 -26.12 -10.73
N GLU A 1040 -66.75 -24.89 -10.98
CA GLU A 1040 -66.39 -24.09 -12.16
C GLU A 1040 -64.88 -23.83 -12.24
N ALA A 1041 -64.18 -23.81 -11.11
CA ALA A 1041 -62.73 -23.64 -11.06
C ALA A 1041 -61.97 -24.72 -11.85
N GLY A 1042 -62.57 -25.89 -12.06
CA GLY A 1042 -61.99 -26.99 -12.84
C GLY A 1042 -62.18 -26.90 -14.35
N SER A 1043 -62.97 -25.94 -14.85
CA SER A 1043 -63.25 -25.79 -16.29
C SER A 1043 -63.01 -24.37 -16.81
N GLN A 1044 -63.12 -23.36 -15.94
CA GLN A 1044 -62.90 -21.97 -16.32
C GLN A 1044 -61.40 -21.63 -16.32
N ILE A 1045 -60.94 -21.13 -17.47
CA ILE A 1045 -59.59 -20.58 -17.63
C ILE A 1045 -59.43 -19.22 -16.93
N LEU A 1046 -58.18 -18.85 -16.63
CA LEU A 1046 -57.88 -17.59 -15.95
C LEU A 1046 -58.35 -16.36 -16.73
N ALA A 1047 -59.03 -15.45 -16.06
CA ALA A 1047 -59.34 -14.12 -16.60
C ALA A 1047 -58.08 -13.25 -16.68
N SER A 1048 -58.04 -12.31 -17.62
CA SER A 1048 -56.86 -11.44 -17.82
C SER A 1048 -56.51 -10.62 -16.58
N GLU A 1049 -57.51 -10.14 -15.84
CA GLU A 1049 -57.32 -9.40 -14.58
C GLU A 1049 -56.71 -10.29 -13.49
N ASP A 1050 -57.04 -11.58 -13.50
CA ASP A 1050 -56.57 -12.52 -12.49
C ASP A 1050 -55.16 -13.04 -12.81
N ILE A 1051 -54.77 -13.09 -14.08
CA ILE A 1051 -53.37 -13.27 -14.48
C ILE A 1051 -52.52 -12.12 -13.95
N ALA A 1052 -52.96 -10.87 -14.15
CA ALA A 1052 -52.25 -9.70 -13.64
C ALA A 1052 -52.13 -9.72 -12.10
N TYR A 1053 -53.22 -10.09 -11.40
CA TYR A 1053 -53.22 -10.25 -9.95
C TYR A 1053 -52.28 -11.37 -9.48
N PHE A 1054 -52.28 -12.52 -10.15
CA PHE A 1054 -51.38 -13.64 -9.84
C PHE A 1054 -49.91 -13.22 -9.97
N LEU A 1055 -49.55 -12.54 -11.06
CA LEU A 1055 -48.19 -12.03 -11.26
C LEU A 1055 -47.80 -11.01 -10.18
N ALA A 1056 -48.73 -10.14 -9.77
CA ALA A 1056 -48.52 -9.21 -8.66
C ALA A 1056 -48.29 -9.93 -7.33
N LEU A 1057 -49.04 -11.00 -7.03
CA LEU A 1057 -48.81 -11.86 -5.85
C LEU A 1057 -47.42 -12.51 -5.89
N CYS A 1058 -46.97 -12.99 -7.05
CA CYS A 1058 -45.65 -13.58 -7.20
C CYS A 1058 -44.50 -12.59 -6.96
N GLN A 1059 -44.73 -11.28 -7.10
CA GLN A 1059 -43.73 -10.22 -6.86
C GLN A 1059 -43.88 -9.49 -5.51
N ARG A 1060 -44.83 -9.92 -4.66
CA ARG A 1060 -45.17 -9.20 -3.42
C ARG A 1060 -43.94 -8.99 -2.51
N PRO A 1061 -43.61 -7.75 -2.12
CA PRO A 1061 -42.54 -7.47 -1.17
C PRO A 1061 -42.78 -8.12 0.19
N GLY A 1062 -41.70 -8.57 0.85
CA GLY A 1062 -41.77 -9.23 2.17
C GLY A 1062 -42.17 -10.70 2.14
N GLN A 1063 -42.52 -11.23 0.97
CA GLN A 1063 -42.73 -12.65 0.72
C GLN A 1063 -41.44 -13.31 0.22
N LYS A 1064 -41.25 -14.60 0.53
CA LYS A 1064 -40.22 -15.40 -0.15
C LYS A 1064 -40.50 -15.43 -1.66
N PRO A 1065 -39.51 -15.13 -2.52
CA PRO A 1065 -39.70 -15.22 -3.97
C PRO A 1065 -40.17 -16.61 -4.40
N VAL A 1066 -41.08 -16.65 -5.39
CA VAL A 1066 -41.61 -17.92 -5.89
C VAL A 1066 -40.50 -18.77 -6.55
N PRO A 1067 -40.47 -20.09 -6.31
CA PRO A 1067 -39.44 -20.98 -6.84
C PRO A 1067 -39.75 -21.45 -8.26
N PHE A 1068 -40.38 -20.61 -9.09
CA PHE A 1068 -40.76 -20.93 -10.48
C PHE A 1068 -40.79 -19.67 -11.34
N ILE A 1069 -40.83 -19.85 -12.67
CA ILE A 1069 -40.95 -18.76 -13.65
C ILE A 1069 -42.43 -18.66 -14.08
N PRO A 1070 -43.16 -17.60 -13.70
CA PRO A 1070 -44.57 -17.48 -14.03
C PRO A 1070 -44.83 -16.86 -15.42
N VAL A 1071 -43.89 -16.08 -15.94
CA VAL A 1071 -44.02 -15.38 -17.24
C VAL A 1071 -42.63 -15.14 -17.86
N LEU A 1072 -42.57 -15.11 -19.20
CA LEU A 1072 -41.40 -14.64 -19.95
C LEU A 1072 -41.66 -13.20 -20.38
N ASP A 1073 -41.04 -12.24 -19.69
CA ASP A 1073 -41.21 -10.81 -19.93
C ASP A 1073 -39.86 -10.06 -19.82
N SER A 1074 -39.89 -8.73 -19.90
CA SER A 1074 -38.70 -7.89 -19.73
C SER A 1074 -38.03 -8.01 -18.34
N ASN A 1075 -38.70 -8.65 -17.37
CA ASN A 1075 -38.21 -8.90 -16.01
C ASN A 1075 -37.69 -10.34 -15.83
N PHE A 1076 -37.58 -11.13 -16.90
CA PHE A 1076 -37.10 -12.53 -16.85
C PHE A 1076 -35.81 -12.70 -16.03
N GLY A 1077 -34.87 -11.76 -16.12
CA GLY A 1077 -33.64 -11.81 -15.31
C GLY A 1077 -33.88 -11.82 -13.80
N ILE A 1078 -34.87 -11.06 -13.32
CA ILE A 1078 -35.27 -11.04 -11.91
C ILE A 1078 -35.91 -12.37 -11.53
N TRP A 1079 -36.86 -12.84 -12.34
CA TRP A 1079 -37.53 -14.13 -12.12
C TRP A 1079 -36.52 -15.28 -12.05
N PHE A 1080 -35.54 -15.28 -12.94
CA PHE A 1080 -34.52 -16.31 -13.05
C PHE A 1080 -33.52 -16.27 -11.87
N LYS A 1081 -32.91 -15.11 -11.59
CA LYS A 1081 -31.73 -15.02 -10.70
C LYS A 1081 -32.05 -14.80 -9.22
N LYS A 1082 -33.20 -14.22 -8.87
CA LYS A 1082 -33.50 -13.79 -7.49
C LYS A 1082 -33.69 -14.95 -6.51
N ASP A 1083 -33.14 -14.88 -5.30
CA ASP A 1083 -33.29 -15.92 -4.25
C ASP A 1083 -32.96 -17.35 -4.73
N SER A 1084 -31.79 -17.47 -5.36
CA SER A 1084 -31.34 -18.69 -6.04
C SER A 1084 -30.39 -19.55 -5.22
N LEU A 1085 -30.22 -19.31 -3.90
CA LEU A 1085 -29.13 -19.92 -3.10
C LEU A 1085 -29.59 -20.95 -2.08
N TRP A 1086 -30.81 -20.82 -1.53
CA TRP A 1086 -31.29 -21.67 -0.43
C TRP A 1086 -31.58 -23.11 -0.88
N GLN A 1087 -31.79 -23.33 -2.18
CA GLN A 1087 -32.06 -24.65 -2.77
C GLN A 1087 -30.91 -25.63 -2.56
N ALA A 1088 -29.67 -25.14 -2.37
CA ALA A 1088 -28.52 -25.99 -2.06
C ALA A 1088 -28.57 -26.56 -0.62
N GLU A 1089 -29.35 -25.95 0.27
CA GLU A 1089 -29.55 -26.40 1.65
C GLU A 1089 -30.85 -27.21 1.82
N ASP A 1090 -31.86 -26.96 0.98
CA ASP A 1090 -33.16 -27.64 1.00
C ASP A 1090 -33.47 -28.29 -0.36
N ILE A 1091 -32.75 -29.37 -0.69
CA ILE A 1091 -32.94 -30.10 -1.96
C ILE A 1091 -34.31 -30.80 -2.03
N ASP A 1092 -34.92 -31.10 -0.88
CA ASP A 1092 -36.25 -31.72 -0.78
C ASP A 1092 -37.35 -30.85 -1.41
N ALA A 1093 -37.15 -29.53 -1.44
CA ALA A 1093 -38.05 -28.55 -2.03
C ALA A 1093 -37.78 -28.29 -3.52
N VAL A 1094 -36.76 -28.93 -4.11
CA VAL A 1094 -36.39 -28.78 -5.52
C VAL A 1094 -37.09 -29.87 -6.33
N VAL A 1095 -37.51 -29.53 -7.55
CA VAL A 1095 -38.12 -30.50 -8.48
C VAL A 1095 -37.19 -31.68 -8.69
N ASP A 1096 -37.73 -32.89 -8.57
CA ASP A 1096 -37.01 -34.17 -8.66
C ASP A 1096 -35.90 -34.37 -7.61
N GLN A 1097 -35.78 -33.48 -6.61
CA GLN A 1097 -34.70 -33.47 -5.61
C GLN A 1097 -33.29 -33.52 -6.24
N ASP A 1098 -33.16 -32.94 -7.42
CA ASP A 1098 -32.00 -33.11 -8.27
C ASP A 1098 -30.94 -32.01 -8.03
N PRO A 1099 -29.76 -32.36 -7.48
CA PRO A 1099 -28.72 -31.38 -7.17
C PRO A 1099 -28.08 -30.77 -8.44
N GLN A 1100 -28.30 -31.33 -9.64
CA GLN A 1100 -27.83 -30.74 -10.89
C GLN A 1100 -28.65 -29.51 -11.32
N ARG A 1101 -29.78 -29.23 -10.65
CA ARG A 1101 -30.61 -28.05 -10.93
C ARG A 1101 -30.19 -26.80 -10.15
N VAL A 1102 -29.51 -27.00 -9.03
CA VAL A 1102 -29.35 -25.95 -8.01
C VAL A 1102 -28.06 -25.15 -8.18
N ALA A 1103 -28.07 -23.94 -7.65
CA ALA A 1103 -26.89 -23.08 -7.64
C ALA A 1103 -26.06 -23.29 -6.38
N ILE A 1104 -24.84 -23.81 -6.53
CA ILE A 1104 -23.93 -24.12 -5.43
C ILE A 1104 -22.74 -23.15 -5.52
N LEU A 1105 -22.58 -22.26 -4.54
CA LEU A 1105 -21.43 -21.34 -4.52
C LEU A 1105 -20.18 -22.13 -4.17
N GLN A 1106 -19.15 -22.10 -5.01
CA GLN A 1106 -17.89 -22.76 -4.66
C GLN A 1106 -16.69 -22.15 -5.36
N GLY A 1107 -15.54 -22.10 -4.67
CA GLY A 1107 -14.31 -21.51 -5.17
C GLY A 1107 -13.46 -22.51 -5.95
N PRO A 1108 -12.92 -22.15 -7.13
CA PRO A 1108 -12.19 -23.06 -8.01
C PRO A 1108 -10.92 -23.63 -7.39
N VAL A 1109 -10.22 -22.87 -6.55
CA VAL A 1109 -8.99 -23.33 -5.89
C VAL A 1109 -9.28 -24.08 -4.59
N ALA A 1110 -10.26 -23.63 -3.81
CA ALA A 1110 -10.56 -24.22 -2.50
C ALA A 1110 -11.24 -25.59 -2.59
N VAL A 1111 -11.99 -25.86 -3.67
CA VAL A 1111 -12.79 -27.08 -3.78
C VAL A 1111 -11.98 -28.36 -3.77
N ARG A 1112 -10.73 -28.32 -4.27
CA ARG A 1112 -9.80 -29.47 -4.29
C ARG A 1112 -9.50 -30.07 -2.91
N HIS A 1113 -9.76 -29.30 -1.83
CA HIS A 1113 -9.58 -29.74 -0.45
C HIS A 1113 -10.83 -30.35 0.17
N SER A 1114 -11.96 -30.32 -0.54
CA SER A 1114 -13.22 -30.91 -0.09
C SER A 1114 -13.26 -32.36 -0.55
N THR A 1115 -12.65 -33.27 0.21
CA THR A 1115 -12.46 -34.68 -0.22
C THR A 1115 -13.46 -35.66 0.41
N THR A 1116 -14.16 -35.25 1.47
CA THR A 1116 -15.17 -36.06 2.16
C THR A 1116 -16.29 -35.18 2.72
N THR A 1117 -17.44 -35.78 2.98
CA THR A 1117 -18.60 -35.16 3.65
C THR A 1117 -18.69 -35.52 5.14
N ASP A 1118 -17.78 -36.37 5.63
CA ASP A 1118 -17.89 -36.97 6.96
C ASP A 1118 -17.26 -36.11 8.06
N GLU A 1119 -16.31 -35.24 7.70
CA GLU A 1119 -15.59 -34.38 8.64
C GLU A 1119 -16.50 -33.30 9.24
N THR A 1120 -16.41 -33.15 10.55
CA THR A 1120 -16.99 -32.02 11.29
C THR A 1120 -16.23 -30.73 11.00
N ALA A 1121 -16.89 -29.59 11.21
CA ALA A 1121 -16.24 -28.28 11.09
C ALA A 1121 -15.04 -28.14 12.05
N GLY A 1122 -15.14 -28.76 13.23
CA GLY A 1122 -14.08 -28.82 14.22
C GLY A 1122 -12.86 -29.60 13.72
N GLU A 1123 -13.06 -30.82 13.22
CA GLU A 1123 -11.99 -31.68 12.69
C GLU A 1123 -11.22 -31.02 11.55
N ILE A 1124 -11.92 -30.35 10.63
CA ILE A 1124 -11.29 -29.62 9.51
C ILE A 1124 -10.33 -28.56 10.04
N LEU A 1125 -10.81 -27.69 10.95
CA LEU A 1125 -10.04 -26.56 11.45
C LEU A 1125 -8.91 -27.02 12.38
N SER A 1126 -9.16 -28.00 13.26
CA SER A 1126 -8.14 -28.55 14.16
C SER A 1126 -7.07 -29.34 13.41
N GLY A 1127 -7.44 -30.03 12.32
CA GLY A 1127 -6.47 -30.70 11.45
C GLY A 1127 -5.52 -29.71 10.78
N ILE A 1128 -6.06 -28.58 10.29
CA ILE A 1128 -5.25 -27.49 9.73
C ILE A 1128 -4.37 -26.86 10.80
N GLU A 1129 -4.91 -26.54 11.97
CA GLU A 1129 -4.16 -25.95 13.09
C GLU A 1129 -3.00 -26.87 13.50
N ALA A 1130 -3.28 -28.16 13.75
CA ALA A 1130 -2.28 -29.14 14.14
C ALA A 1130 -1.16 -29.28 13.08
N GLY A 1131 -1.53 -29.31 11.79
CA GLY A 1131 -0.56 -29.35 10.70
C GLY A 1131 0.33 -28.10 10.64
N ILE A 1132 -0.20 -26.92 10.98
CA ILE A 1132 0.60 -25.69 11.07
C ILE A 1132 1.55 -25.76 12.28
N VAL A 1133 1.07 -26.20 13.44
CA VAL A 1133 1.88 -26.36 14.66
C VAL A 1133 3.02 -27.35 14.43
N GLU A 1134 2.75 -28.50 13.80
CA GLU A 1134 3.77 -29.49 13.43
C GLU A 1134 4.86 -28.89 12.52
N ARG A 1135 4.47 -28.06 11.55
CA ARG A 1135 5.42 -27.38 10.65
C ARG A 1135 6.23 -26.27 11.33
N LEU A 1136 5.67 -25.61 12.33
CA LEU A 1136 6.40 -24.60 13.13
C LEU A 1136 7.35 -25.24 14.13
N HIS A 1137 7.03 -26.44 14.62
CA HIS A 1137 7.85 -27.18 15.57
C HIS A 1137 7.74 -28.69 15.31
N PRO A 1138 8.63 -29.29 14.49
CA PRO A 1138 8.56 -30.70 14.06
C PRO A 1138 8.53 -31.72 15.20
N ASN A 1139 9.04 -31.38 16.39
CA ASN A 1139 9.00 -32.22 17.59
C ASN A 1139 7.73 -32.02 18.45
N ALA A 1140 6.78 -31.17 18.04
CA ALA A 1140 5.55 -30.89 18.79
C ALA A 1140 4.55 -32.06 18.77
N ARG A 1141 4.67 -33.00 17.82
CA ARG A 1141 3.82 -34.19 17.72
C ARG A 1141 3.82 -35.02 19.02
N ALA A 1142 4.96 -35.08 19.71
CA ALA A 1142 5.10 -35.77 20.99
C ALA A 1142 4.32 -35.11 22.16
N TYR A 1143 3.91 -33.84 22.02
CA TYR A 1143 3.10 -33.13 23.02
C TYR A 1143 1.59 -33.18 22.72
N ILE A 1144 1.21 -33.29 21.44
CA ILE A 1144 -0.20 -33.29 21.01
C ILE A 1144 -0.85 -34.68 21.19
N GLU A 1145 -0.08 -35.77 21.08
CA GLU A 1145 -0.61 -37.14 21.26
C GLU A 1145 -0.92 -37.52 22.73
N VAL A 1146 -0.49 -36.72 23.71
CA VAL A 1146 -0.79 -36.98 25.14
C VAL A 1146 -2.19 -36.49 25.54
N GLU A 1147 -2.79 -35.52 24.84
CA GLU A 1147 -4.10 -34.96 25.19
C GLU A 1147 -5.30 -35.72 24.57
N ILE A 1148 -5.12 -36.52 23.52
CA ILE A 1148 -6.21 -37.28 22.88
C ILE A 1148 -6.51 -38.61 23.61
N SER A 1149 -5.68 -39.02 24.58
CA SER A 1149 -5.82 -40.31 25.28
C SER A 1149 -6.38 -40.23 26.72
N GLN A 1150 -6.73 -39.04 27.23
CA GLN A 1150 -7.17 -38.87 28.63
C GLN A 1150 -8.66 -38.55 28.85
N ASP A 1151 -9.55 -38.88 27.91
CA ASP A 1151 -10.98 -39.02 28.22
C ASP A 1151 -11.28 -40.41 28.80
N GLY A 1152 -10.82 -40.63 30.03
CA GLY A 1152 -11.32 -41.70 30.92
C GLY A 1152 -12.41 -41.15 31.84
N PRO A 1153 -13.43 -41.95 32.23
CA PRO A 1153 -14.59 -41.44 32.96
C PRO A 1153 -14.16 -40.95 34.36
N PHE A 1154 -14.48 -39.69 34.65
CA PHE A 1154 -14.41 -39.12 35.99
C PHE A 1154 -15.31 -39.94 36.95
N THR A 1155 -14.71 -40.74 37.83
CA THR A 1155 -15.38 -41.20 39.04
C THR A 1155 -15.20 -40.16 40.14
N ALA A 1156 -16.32 -39.74 40.71
CA ALA A 1156 -16.41 -38.78 41.80
C ALA A 1156 -15.78 -39.30 43.11
N THR A 1157 -14.92 -38.47 43.71
CA THR A 1157 -14.74 -38.31 45.16
C THR A 1157 -14.29 -36.90 45.46
#